data_AF-A0A849WSN5-F1
#
_entry.id   AF-A0A849WSN5-F1
#
_cell.length_a   1.000
_cell.length_b   1.000
_cell.length_c   1.000
_cell.angle_alpha   90.00
_cell.angle_beta   90.00
_cell.angle_gamma   90.00
#
_symmetry.space_group_name_H-M   'P 1'
#
loop_
_entity.id
_entity.type
_entity.pdbx_description
1 polymer ?
#
loop_
_entity_poly.entity_id
_entity_poly.type
_entity_poly.pdbx_seq_one_letter_code
_entity_poly.pdbx_strand_id
1 'polypeptide(L)'
;MDKINPRRIKLVIAFSFLLLINLFYTNCSKGFMGQDFVDLSSVDGSSPKSTISHESFIPESLSEPPRSPLPKFLKKTYTTDSTNTNFAIVYIRIPRVKETMNYVNYLGVLKPNTKNWDLLQTLPETSFRTTGMSGPGQLIYRDRSGNEKVLFDCMASANCLPMDPTVSFDGSKVIFSILRGKFSKVEKFGQTFPYNVITSTEAQLAEVNIATGAIKYLTHIPGTYDTGPVYLPDGKIMFTSTRSNEFGSSHLFYTPIQQYVLQLWKSDVDGNNAERVGPHDLNDTLHPYVMTDGRVLFSTWQTRHLQAFGQNNGTLGNPGTQDNKFWLASVDHTGGRWMSVLGAHGHQYTVNGNLYDFRALHFVAETTNNWLCSTDYYRENNFGSGQILCWQKEDLEIEGRGPEETTQLSFIFMPRNLMPIASWATSEDRFSDQVNGVYVGKLRDPVALPGNQLLLTHMKGVCSRIQAEYSVESIQTEPYGCDGGIYKTSIIPSNSPADLIKIVDDPDWHEFMPRVAESYSFVYGKEKPDLPNLQRDKNNRCILASSSMETETENIAPYTFFNTKDCAMQGCKARAIPMSKVKAIRFWKVLPNKDKTTYVSKLRTVSGNEQILLGDVPLNKDGSFAAELPCDTPYIMAGVDEDGNTILRDQVVQSLRAGEVRTCKGCHLHSKPGRPIEDSIAYSQFSSPFQLTLGKVPTMQKGWWIAQSQALTEPEYTKDILPILNRRCVSCHSGPSAPNGLRLDISGTSLFNYTTPAMTSSWFRIVADSNQYFVANKRSYFSLDPNNYSLEKPHSSVYVNSAFAIESLFLWKAANKRLDGRSDSSYTNDVDFGADHPTEITESELKILRDWLDSGAYAKYIN
;
A
#
# COMPACT_ATOMS: atom_id res chain seq x y z
N MET A 1 21.36 18.83 -53.93
CA MET A 1 22.50 18.94 -53.00
C MET A 1 21.93 18.88 -51.61
N ASP A 2 22.07 17.72 -50.99
CA ASP A 2 21.01 17.21 -50.11
C ASP A 2 21.26 17.46 -48.63
N LYS A 3 20.16 17.66 -47.89
CA LYS A 3 20.16 17.84 -46.44
C LYS A 3 20.05 16.49 -45.75
N ILE A 4 21.03 16.14 -44.93
CA ILE A 4 21.01 14.92 -44.12
C ILE A 4 20.18 15.14 -42.84
N ASN A 5 19.34 14.16 -42.51
CA ASN A 5 18.36 14.21 -41.42
C ASN A 5 18.96 13.73 -40.08
N PRO A 6 18.87 14.51 -38.98
CA PRO A 6 19.50 14.18 -37.69
C PRO A 6 18.93 12.94 -36.98
N ARG A 7 17.81 12.35 -37.44
CA ARG A 7 17.27 11.10 -36.86
C ARG A 7 18.16 9.87 -37.08
N ARG A 8 19.07 9.85 -38.08
CA ARG A 8 19.94 8.68 -38.33
C ARG A 8 21.09 8.51 -37.34
N ILE A 9 21.61 9.57 -36.73
CA ILE A 9 22.79 9.50 -35.85
C ILE A 9 22.46 8.84 -34.49
N LYS A 10 21.25 9.05 -33.96
CA LYS A 10 20.81 8.39 -32.72
C LYS A 10 20.60 6.87 -32.88
N LEU A 11 20.34 6.39 -34.10
CA LEU A 11 20.10 4.96 -34.35
C LEU A 11 21.40 4.14 -34.37
N VAL A 12 22.49 4.72 -34.86
CA VAL A 12 23.80 4.04 -34.95
C VAL A 12 24.43 3.86 -33.56
N ILE A 13 24.36 4.87 -32.70
CA ILE A 13 24.92 4.81 -31.33
C ILE A 13 24.16 3.78 -30.45
N ALA A 14 22.84 3.66 -30.63
CA ALA A 14 22.05 2.64 -29.94
C ALA A 14 22.41 1.21 -30.38
N PHE A 15 22.64 0.98 -31.68
CA PHE A 15 23.06 -0.33 -32.20
C PHE A 15 24.45 -0.76 -31.71
N SER A 16 25.41 0.17 -31.58
CA SER A 16 26.73 -0.14 -31.03
C SER A 16 26.71 -0.56 -29.55
N PHE A 17 25.79 0.00 -28.76
CA PHE A 17 25.63 -0.37 -27.34
C PHE A 17 25.02 -1.78 -27.16
N LEU A 18 24.05 -2.15 -28.01
CA LEU A 18 23.42 -3.48 -28.00
C LEU A 18 24.37 -4.61 -28.45
N LEU A 19 25.36 -4.32 -29.30
CA LEU A 19 26.35 -5.32 -29.71
C LEU A 19 27.35 -5.66 -28.60
N LEU A 20 27.72 -4.67 -27.76
CA LEU A 20 28.64 -4.86 -26.62
C LEU A 20 28.00 -5.66 -25.48
N ILE A 21 26.70 -5.51 -25.23
CA ILE A 21 25.97 -6.26 -24.20
C ILE A 21 25.86 -7.75 -24.56
N ASN A 22 25.63 -8.08 -25.84
CA ASN A 22 25.58 -9.47 -26.31
C ASN A 22 26.94 -10.21 -26.21
N LEU A 23 28.07 -9.49 -26.29
CA LEU A 23 29.42 -10.05 -26.11
C LEU A 23 29.75 -10.38 -24.66
N PHE A 24 29.11 -9.72 -23.68
CA PHE A 24 29.26 -10.08 -22.27
C PHE A 24 28.37 -11.26 -21.86
N TYR A 25 27.13 -11.34 -22.35
CA TYR A 25 26.22 -12.44 -22.00
C TYR A 25 26.62 -13.79 -22.59
N THR A 26 27.24 -13.83 -23.78
CA THR A 26 27.63 -15.09 -24.44
C THR A 26 28.84 -15.81 -23.82
N ASN A 27 29.62 -15.15 -22.97
CA ASN A 27 30.79 -15.74 -22.29
C ASN A 27 30.53 -16.21 -20.84
N CYS A 28 29.33 -16.01 -20.28
CA CYS A 28 28.97 -16.52 -18.94
C CYS A 28 28.10 -17.78 -18.94
N SER A 29 27.68 -18.30 -20.10
CA SER A 29 26.75 -19.44 -20.21
C SER A 29 27.32 -20.69 -20.88
N LYS A 30 28.65 -20.76 -21.07
CA LYS A 30 29.35 -21.97 -21.59
C LYS A 30 30.43 -22.45 -20.62
N GLY A 31 30.00 -23.21 -19.62
CA GLY A 31 30.91 -23.90 -18.73
C GLY A 31 30.24 -24.43 -17.46
N PHE A 32 29.39 -25.45 -17.60
CA PHE A 32 29.21 -26.56 -16.62
C PHE A 32 28.06 -27.48 -17.06
N MET A 33 28.38 -28.59 -17.76
CA MET A 33 27.70 -29.91 -17.63
C MET A 33 28.36 -30.98 -18.55
N GLY A 34 29.00 -31.99 -17.93
CA GLY A 34 29.55 -33.24 -18.52
C GLY A 34 30.78 -33.07 -19.45
N GLN A 35 31.74 -34.00 -19.60
CA GLN A 35 32.10 -35.32 -19.01
C GLN A 35 33.59 -35.59 -19.43
N ASP A 36 34.42 -36.47 -18.86
CA ASP A 36 34.27 -37.50 -17.82
C ASP A 36 35.62 -37.88 -17.12
N PHE A 37 35.64 -38.97 -16.32
CA PHE A 37 36.79 -39.69 -15.70
C PHE A 37 38.18 -39.67 -16.39
N VAL A 38 39.26 -39.59 -15.59
CA VAL A 38 40.33 -40.63 -15.41
C VAL A 38 41.06 -40.42 -14.05
N ASP A 39 41.53 -41.52 -13.45
CA ASP A 39 42.21 -41.68 -12.15
C ASP A 39 43.72 -41.34 -12.16
N LEU A 40 44.32 -41.02 -10.98
CA LEU A 40 45.60 -41.55 -10.44
C LEU A 40 46.31 -40.67 -9.37
N SER A 41 46.23 -41.14 -8.11
CA SER A 41 47.32 -41.29 -7.11
C SER A 41 48.32 -40.16 -6.72
N SER A 42 48.51 -40.00 -5.39
CA SER A 42 49.63 -39.37 -4.65
C SER A 42 49.74 -37.82 -4.73
N VAL A 43 50.20 -37.05 -3.72
CA VAL A 43 51.14 -37.29 -2.60
C VAL A 43 50.66 -36.59 -1.29
N ASP A 44 51.20 -37.05 -0.15
CA ASP A 44 50.99 -36.63 1.25
C ASP A 44 51.51 -35.21 1.61
N GLY A 45 51.10 -34.61 2.76
CA GLY A 45 51.69 -33.30 3.19
C GLY A 45 51.03 -32.42 4.28
N SER A 46 50.84 -32.92 5.51
CA SER A 46 50.94 -32.19 6.81
C SER A 46 50.55 -30.69 6.99
N SER A 47 49.48 -30.44 7.79
CA SER A 47 49.38 -29.57 9.02
C SER A 47 49.95 -28.11 9.10
N PRO A 48 49.48 -27.20 10.01
CA PRO A 48 48.67 -27.47 11.20
C PRO A 48 47.45 -26.55 11.46
N LYS A 49 46.63 -26.98 12.43
CA LYS A 49 45.50 -26.24 13.01
C LYS A 49 45.99 -25.19 14.02
N SER A 50 45.28 -24.07 14.14
CA SER A 50 45.22 -23.29 15.38
C SER A 50 43.77 -23.25 15.89
N THR A 51 43.54 -23.86 17.06
CA THR A 51 42.28 -23.79 17.80
C THR A 51 42.28 -22.60 18.73
N ILE A 52 41.25 -21.75 18.64
CA ILE A 52 40.83 -20.87 19.75
C ILE A 52 39.37 -21.19 20.03
N SER A 53 39.10 -21.60 21.26
CA SER A 53 37.78 -21.97 21.76
C SER A 53 36.97 -20.74 22.16
N HIS A 54 35.79 -20.58 21.59
CA HIS A 54 34.71 -19.82 22.23
C HIS A 54 33.68 -20.81 22.79
N GLU A 55 33.52 -20.80 24.11
CA GLU A 55 32.46 -21.55 24.78
C GLU A 55 31.09 -20.97 24.39
N SER A 56 30.31 -21.77 23.66
CA SER A 56 28.92 -21.46 23.38
C SER A 56 28.08 -21.70 24.63
N PHE A 57 27.58 -20.62 25.25
CA PHE A 57 26.39 -20.73 26.08
C PHE A 57 25.24 -21.17 25.16
N ILE A 58 24.77 -22.41 25.34
CA ILE A 58 23.57 -22.94 24.71
C ILE A 58 22.43 -22.76 25.72
N PRO A 59 21.47 -21.85 25.50
CA PRO A 59 20.17 -21.93 26.16
C PRO A 59 19.44 -23.18 25.63
N GLU A 60 18.73 -23.86 26.52
CA GLU A 60 18.00 -25.09 26.18
C GLU A 60 16.98 -24.90 25.04
N SER A 61 16.65 -26.02 24.40
CA SER A 61 15.76 -26.12 23.25
C SER A 61 14.49 -25.27 23.35
N LEU A 62 14.43 -24.21 22.55
CA LEU A 62 13.14 -23.65 22.12
C LEU A 62 12.53 -24.64 21.14
N SER A 63 11.51 -25.36 21.60
CA SER A 63 10.64 -26.16 20.75
C SER A 63 10.05 -25.31 19.63
N GLU A 64 9.82 -25.90 18.44
CA GLU A 64 8.86 -25.32 17.49
C GLU A 64 7.59 -24.90 18.23
N PRO A 65 7.01 -23.72 17.96
CA PRO A 65 5.72 -23.36 18.55
C PRO A 65 4.74 -24.49 18.22
N PRO A 66 3.96 -25.00 19.19
CA PRO A 66 3.11 -26.15 18.98
C PRO A 66 2.20 -25.85 17.79
N ARG A 67 2.24 -26.72 16.76
CA ARG A 67 1.39 -26.59 15.57
C ARG A 67 -0.03 -26.30 16.05
N SER A 68 -0.54 -25.12 15.73
CA SER A 68 -1.87 -24.73 16.15
C SER A 68 -2.84 -25.82 15.70
N PRO A 69 -3.73 -26.33 16.58
CA PRO A 69 -4.65 -27.37 16.19
C PRO A 69 -5.47 -26.84 15.02
N LEU A 70 -5.47 -27.59 13.91
CA LEU A 70 -6.11 -27.23 12.63
C LEU A 70 -7.38 -26.39 12.87
N PRO A 71 -7.45 -25.15 12.34
CA PRO A 71 -8.51 -24.19 12.69
C PRO A 71 -9.91 -24.81 12.63
N LYS A 72 -10.86 -24.31 13.43
CA LYS A 72 -12.23 -24.86 13.50
C LYS A 72 -12.90 -24.99 12.13
N PHE A 73 -12.50 -24.17 11.17
CA PHE A 73 -12.83 -24.25 9.76
C PHE A 73 -12.53 -25.64 9.14
N LEU A 74 -11.38 -26.24 9.46
CA LEU A 74 -10.91 -27.54 8.98
C LEU A 74 -11.49 -28.74 9.76
N LYS A 75 -11.97 -28.53 10.98
CA LYS A 75 -12.53 -29.61 11.84
C LYS A 75 -13.89 -30.13 11.38
N LYS A 76 -14.50 -29.47 10.40
CA LYS A 76 -15.50 -30.09 9.53
C LYS A 76 -14.96 -30.02 8.11
N THR A 77 -14.65 -31.17 7.54
CA THR A 77 -14.89 -31.36 6.10
C THR A 77 -16.37 -31.10 5.91
N TYR A 78 -16.75 -29.89 5.49
CA TYR A 78 -18.15 -29.53 5.32
C TYR A 78 -18.68 -30.24 4.07
N THR A 79 -19.10 -31.49 4.25
CA THR A 79 -20.02 -32.21 3.36
C THR A 79 -21.43 -31.64 3.47
N THR A 80 -21.54 -30.30 3.40
CA THR A 80 -22.76 -29.65 2.93
C THR A 80 -22.92 -30.02 1.46
N ASP A 81 -24.16 -30.27 1.03
CA ASP A 81 -24.48 -30.78 -0.31
C ASP A 81 -23.68 -30.05 -1.41
N SER A 82 -22.61 -30.70 -1.87
CA SER A 82 -21.65 -30.10 -2.78
C SER A 82 -22.31 -29.80 -4.12
N THR A 83 -23.36 -30.55 -4.48
CA THR A 83 -24.09 -30.40 -5.74
C THR A 83 -25.04 -29.21 -5.78
N ASN A 84 -25.36 -28.58 -4.64
CA ASN A 84 -26.34 -27.49 -4.62
C ASN A 84 -25.82 -26.22 -5.31
N THR A 85 -26.24 -26.01 -6.57
CA THR A 85 -26.05 -24.79 -7.37
C THR A 85 -27.36 -23.99 -7.52
N ASN A 86 -28.37 -24.26 -6.67
CA ASN A 86 -29.72 -23.69 -6.73
C ASN A 86 -29.78 -22.30 -6.08
N PHE A 87 -28.95 -21.38 -6.56
CA PHE A 87 -28.90 -19.98 -6.15
C PHE A 87 -28.63 -19.09 -7.37
N ALA A 88 -29.24 -17.91 -7.41
CA ALA A 88 -28.98 -16.95 -8.47
C ALA A 88 -27.65 -16.19 -8.24
N ILE A 89 -27.02 -15.73 -9.32
CA ILE A 89 -25.84 -14.87 -9.27
C ILE A 89 -25.98 -13.68 -10.24
N VAL A 90 -25.24 -12.61 -9.96
CA VAL A 90 -24.89 -11.59 -10.95
C VAL A 90 -23.39 -11.47 -11.10
N TYR A 91 -22.91 -11.13 -12.29
CA TYR A 91 -21.49 -11.02 -12.59
C TYR A 91 -21.25 -10.13 -13.82
N ILE A 92 -20.00 -9.73 -14.01
CA ILE A 92 -19.55 -9.02 -15.20
C ILE A 92 -18.97 -10.04 -16.19
N ARG A 93 -19.21 -9.84 -17.49
CA ARG A 93 -18.44 -10.52 -18.53
C ARG A 93 -17.92 -9.61 -19.63
N ILE A 94 -16.75 -9.94 -20.17
CA ILE A 94 -16.17 -9.33 -21.39
C ILE A 94 -15.82 -10.42 -22.41
N PRO A 95 -15.83 -10.15 -23.73
CA PRO A 95 -15.46 -11.14 -24.73
C PRO A 95 -14.00 -11.56 -24.60
N ARG A 96 -13.74 -12.84 -24.85
CA ARG A 96 -12.38 -13.39 -24.95
C ARG A 96 -11.80 -13.22 -26.34
N VAL A 97 -10.51 -12.92 -26.36
CA VAL A 97 -9.71 -12.81 -27.56
C VAL A 97 -9.31 -14.22 -27.99
N LYS A 98 -9.92 -14.67 -29.09
CA LYS A 98 -9.72 -16.01 -29.67
C LYS A 98 -9.02 -15.96 -31.03
N GLU A 99 -8.87 -14.76 -31.59
CA GLU A 99 -8.23 -14.52 -32.87
C GLU A 99 -6.74 -14.89 -32.84
N THR A 100 -6.28 -15.52 -33.91
CA THR A 100 -4.85 -15.71 -34.14
C THR A 100 -4.27 -14.53 -34.89
N MET A 101 -3.02 -14.17 -34.62
CA MET A 101 -2.28 -13.16 -35.38
C MET A 101 -0.88 -13.65 -35.77
N ASN A 102 -0.32 -13.05 -36.81
CA ASN A 102 1.10 -13.16 -37.09
C ASN A 102 1.85 -12.19 -36.16
N TYR A 103 2.77 -12.71 -35.35
CA TYR A 103 3.50 -11.93 -34.36
C TYR A 103 5.00 -11.93 -34.67
N VAL A 104 5.62 -10.76 -34.72
CA VAL A 104 7.09 -10.62 -34.81
C VAL A 104 7.65 -10.50 -33.40
N ASN A 105 8.53 -11.43 -33.03
CA ASN A 105 9.17 -11.42 -31.71
C ASN A 105 10.31 -10.39 -31.62
N TYR A 106 10.87 -10.22 -30.41
CA TYR A 106 11.97 -9.28 -30.14
C TYR A 106 13.27 -9.56 -30.94
N LEU A 107 13.42 -10.74 -31.55
CA LEU A 107 14.53 -11.10 -32.45
C LEU A 107 14.23 -10.77 -33.93
N GLY A 108 13.07 -10.17 -34.23
CA GLY A 108 12.63 -9.89 -35.60
C GLY A 108 12.09 -11.12 -36.35
N VAL A 109 11.86 -12.24 -35.67
CA VAL A 109 11.36 -13.48 -36.27
C VAL A 109 9.84 -13.48 -36.30
N LEU A 110 9.27 -13.68 -37.49
CA LEU A 110 7.83 -13.84 -37.70
C LEU A 110 7.35 -15.22 -37.19
N LYS A 111 6.35 -15.20 -36.30
CA LYS A 111 5.63 -16.36 -35.77
C LYS A 111 4.19 -16.31 -36.29
N PRO A 112 3.84 -17.08 -37.34
CA PRO A 112 2.51 -17.05 -37.92
C PRO A 112 1.46 -17.72 -37.03
N ASN A 113 0.20 -17.29 -37.14
CA ASN A 113 -0.97 -17.92 -36.50
C ASN A 113 -0.85 -18.14 -34.97
N THR A 114 -0.18 -17.21 -34.27
CA THR A 114 -0.05 -17.23 -32.81
C THR A 114 -1.42 -16.93 -32.17
N LYS A 115 -1.82 -17.70 -31.15
CA LYS A 115 -3.08 -17.66 -30.39
C LYS A 115 -2.84 -17.31 -28.90
N ASN A 116 -3.89 -17.50 -28.08
CA ASN A 116 -3.89 -17.32 -26.63
C ASN A 116 -3.58 -15.86 -26.20
N TRP A 117 -4.08 -14.89 -26.95
CA TRP A 117 -3.90 -13.46 -26.65
C TRP A 117 -4.89 -12.90 -25.61
N ASP A 118 -5.82 -13.75 -25.15
CA ASP A 118 -6.60 -13.52 -23.94
C ASP A 118 -5.69 -13.23 -22.73
N LEU A 119 -4.49 -13.84 -22.68
CA LEU A 119 -3.47 -13.51 -21.68
C LEU A 119 -2.98 -12.05 -21.70
N LEU A 120 -3.23 -11.27 -22.77
CA LEU A 120 -2.88 -9.85 -22.84
C LEU A 120 -4.08 -8.92 -22.57
N GLN A 121 -5.27 -9.46 -22.33
CA GLN A 121 -6.40 -8.66 -21.85
C GLN A 121 -6.11 -8.10 -20.46
N THR A 122 -6.97 -7.20 -20.01
CA THR A 122 -6.83 -6.45 -18.76
C THR A 122 -8.17 -6.46 -18.04
N LEU A 123 -8.19 -6.98 -16.81
CA LEU A 123 -9.37 -7.01 -15.94
C LEU A 123 -9.21 -5.98 -14.81
N PRO A 124 -10.29 -5.63 -14.07
CA PRO A 124 -10.19 -4.69 -12.96
C PRO A 124 -9.21 -5.16 -11.89
N GLU A 125 -8.26 -4.29 -11.53
CA GLU A 125 -7.22 -4.51 -10.51
C GLU A 125 -6.57 -3.19 -10.07
N THR A 126 -5.57 -3.23 -9.18
CA THR A 126 -4.93 -2.04 -8.60
C THR A 126 -4.20 -1.12 -9.59
N SER A 127 -3.68 -1.65 -10.71
CA SER A 127 -3.15 -0.80 -11.80
C SER A 127 -4.23 -0.32 -12.78
N PHE A 128 -5.35 -1.06 -12.90
CA PHE A 128 -6.44 -0.79 -13.83
C PHE A 128 -7.73 -0.46 -13.07
N ARG A 129 -7.68 0.60 -12.25
CA ARG A 129 -8.78 1.05 -11.36
C ARG A 129 -9.94 1.70 -12.12
N THR A 130 -9.61 2.63 -13.02
CA THR A 130 -10.57 3.54 -13.67
C THR A 130 -10.53 3.49 -15.19
N THR A 131 -9.44 2.99 -15.77
CA THR A 131 -9.14 3.02 -17.21
C THR A 131 -8.22 1.86 -17.60
N GLY A 132 -8.05 1.59 -18.90
CA GLY A 132 -7.12 0.58 -19.41
C GLY A 132 -7.62 -0.87 -19.36
N MET A 133 -8.83 -1.11 -18.87
CA MET A 133 -9.48 -2.43 -18.85
C MET A 133 -10.02 -2.83 -20.22
N SER A 134 -10.07 -4.14 -20.47
CA SER A 134 -10.58 -4.73 -21.70
C SER A 134 -12.10 -4.76 -21.73
N GLY A 135 -12.67 -4.75 -22.93
CA GLY A 135 -14.11 -4.72 -23.14
C GLY A 135 -14.49 -4.33 -24.58
N PRO A 136 -15.74 -3.86 -24.84
CA PRO A 136 -16.86 -3.64 -23.89
C PRO A 136 -17.33 -4.89 -23.15
N GLY A 137 -18.26 -4.73 -22.20
CA GLY A 137 -18.76 -5.84 -21.36
C GLY A 137 -20.25 -5.79 -21.04
N GLN A 138 -20.70 -6.77 -20.26
CA GLN A 138 -22.11 -6.95 -19.87
C GLN A 138 -22.24 -7.24 -18.37
N LEU A 139 -23.31 -6.75 -17.74
CA LEU A 139 -23.78 -7.22 -16.43
C LEU A 139 -24.82 -8.31 -16.68
N ILE A 140 -24.57 -9.51 -16.17
CA ILE A 140 -25.43 -10.67 -16.36
C ILE A 140 -26.10 -11.04 -15.04
N TYR A 141 -27.35 -11.48 -15.12
CA TYR A 141 -28.04 -12.25 -14.08
C TYR A 141 -28.23 -13.68 -14.56
N ARG A 142 -27.85 -14.63 -13.71
CA ARG A 142 -28.05 -16.07 -13.91
C ARG A 142 -28.98 -16.57 -12.82
N ASP A 143 -30.13 -17.11 -13.23
CA ASP A 143 -31.13 -17.63 -12.30
C ASP A 143 -30.72 -18.97 -11.68
N ARG A 144 -31.52 -19.44 -10.71
CA ARG A 144 -31.30 -20.71 -10.02
C ARG A 144 -31.34 -21.96 -10.92
N SER A 145 -31.96 -21.86 -12.10
CA SER A 145 -32.02 -22.93 -13.10
C SER A 145 -30.83 -22.86 -14.08
N GLY A 146 -29.99 -21.83 -13.99
CA GLY A 146 -28.87 -21.59 -14.89
C GLY A 146 -29.24 -20.85 -16.18
N ASN A 147 -30.41 -20.19 -16.26
CA ASN A 147 -30.75 -19.33 -17.38
C ASN A 147 -30.11 -17.94 -17.20
N GLU A 148 -29.60 -17.35 -18.28
CA GLU A 148 -28.95 -16.04 -18.25
C GLU A 148 -29.81 -14.94 -18.89
N LYS A 149 -29.78 -13.76 -18.27
CA LYS A 149 -30.39 -12.51 -18.73
C LYS A 149 -29.35 -11.40 -18.64
N VAL A 150 -29.13 -10.68 -19.74
CA VAL A 150 -28.34 -9.44 -19.70
C VAL A 150 -29.15 -8.36 -18.97
N LEU A 151 -28.60 -7.84 -17.86
CA LEU A 151 -29.19 -6.71 -17.12
C LEU A 151 -28.68 -5.36 -17.64
N PHE A 152 -27.44 -5.32 -18.12
CA PHE A 152 -26.85 -4.12 -18.73
C PHE A 152 -25.88 -4.51 -19.85
N ASP A 153 -26.03 -3.91 -21.03
CA ASP A 153 -25.24 -4.24 -22.22
C ASP A 153 -24.42 -3.05 -22.74
N CYS A 154 -23.10 -3.09 -22.55
CA CYS A 154 -22.22 -2.13 -23.21
C CYS A 154 -21.73 -2.61 -24.59
N MET A 155 -21.98 -3.86 -24.99
CA MET A 155 -21.62 -4.35 -26.32
C MET A 155 -22.36 -3.57 -27.41
N ALA A 156 -23.67 -3.35 -27.22
CA ALA A 156 -24.50 -2.60 -28.15
C ALA A 156 -24.08 -1.12 -28.35
N SER A 157 -23.45 -0.49 -27.36
CA SER A 157 -22.99 0.90 -27.45
C SER A 157 -21.50 1.04 -27.75
N ALA A 158 -20.70 -0.01 -27.50
CA ALA A 158 -19.25 -0.07 -27.63
C ALA A 158 -18.47 1.09 -26.96
N ASN A 159 -19.05 1.73 -25.94
CA ASN A 159 -18.47 2.91 -25.26
C ASN A 159 -18.58 2.85 -23.71
N CYS A 160 -18.77 1.67 -23.13
CA CYS A 160 -18.75 1.49 -21.68
C CYS A 160 -18.30 0.09 -21.21
N LEU A 161 -18.08 -0.03 -19.90
CA LEU A 161 -17.83 -1.28 -19.18
C LEU A 161 -18.60 -1.25 -17.85
N PRO A 162 -19.53 -2.18 -17.58
CA PRO A 162 -20.13 -2.32 -16.26
C PRO A 162 -19.14 -3.00 -15.30
N MET A 163 -19.11 -2.58 -14.04
CA MET A 163 -18.18 -3.04 -13.02
C MET A 163 -18.84 -3.05 -11.63
N ASP A 164 -18.18 -3.70 -10.67
CA ASP A 164 -18.48 -3.63 -9.23
C ASP A 164 -19.97 -3.85 -8.85
N PRO A 165 -20.61 -4.92 -9.33
CA PRO A 165 -21.99 -5.21 -8.93
C PRO A 165 -22.07 -5.47 -7.42
N THR A 166 -23.11 -4.94 -6.78
CA THR A 166 -23.51 -5.26 -5.41
C THR A 166 -25.03 -5.43 -5.35
N VAL A 167 -25.48 -6.50 -4.70
CA VAL A 167 -26.89 -6.88 -4.61
C VAL A 167 -27.52 -6.25 -3.35
N SER A 168 -28.77 -5.81 -3.45
CA SER A 168 -29.54 -5.28 -2.31
C SER A 168 -29.85 -6.37 -1.28
N PHE A 169 -30.05 -6.00 0.00
CA PHE A 169 -30.24 -7.00 1.05
C PHE A 169 -31.52 -7.87 0.89
N ASP A 170 -32.51 -7.40 0.13
CA ASP A 170 -33.71 -8.17 -0.25
C ASP A 170 -33.51 -9.06 -1.49
N GLY A 171 -32.37 -8.97 -2.18
CA GLY A 171 -32.07 -9.68 -3.42
C GLY A 171 -32.74 -9.12 -4.68
N SER A 172 -33.47 -7.99 -4.61
CA SER A 172 -34.31 -7.52 -5.72
C SER A 172 -33.60 -6.63 -6.76
N LYS A 173 -32.46 -6.04 -6.39
CA LYS A 173 -31.74 -5.02 -7.16
C LYS A 173 -30.23 -5.25 -7.17
N VAL A 174 -29.57 -4.67 -8.17
CA VAL A 174 -28.11 -4.58 -8.26
C VAL A 174 -27.71 -3.13 -8.45
N ILE A 175 -26.86 -2.59 -7.59
CA ILE A 175 -26.15 -1.33 -7.82
C ILE A 175 -24.77 -1.64 -8.40
N PHE A 176 -24.31 -0.88 -9.39
CA PHE A 176 -23.07 -1.15 -10.12
C PHE A 176 -22.46 0.12 -10.73
N SER A 177 -21.19 0.06 -11.06
CA SER A 177 -20.42 1.11 -11.73
C SER A 177 -20.55 1.00 -13.24
N ILE A 178 -20.65 2.11 -13.96
CA ILE A 178 -20.58 2.17 -15.43
C ILE A 178 -19.43 3.08 -15.82
N LEU A 179 -18.29 2.50 -16.21
CA LEU A 179 -17.19 3.25 -16.80
C LEU A 179 -17.57 3.64 -18.21
N ARG A 180 -17.43 4.92 -18.55
CA ARG A 180 -17.73 5.47 -19.88
C ARG A 180 -16.44 5.92 -20.56
N GLY A 181 -16.29 5.58 -21.84
CA GLY A 181 -15.05 5.83 -22.56
C GLY A 181 -15.06 5.27 -23.98
N LYS A 182 -13.93 5.42 -24.68
CA LYS A 182 -13.74 4.84 -26.01
C LYS A 182 -12.87 3.61 -25.94
N PHE A 183 -13.23 2.57 -26.66
CA PHE A 183 -12.38 1.39 -26.85
C PHE A 183 -11.43 1.58 -28.03
N SER A 184 -10.17 1.20 -27.85
CA SER A 184 -9.14 1.22 -28.88
C SER A 184 -8.26 -0.03 -28.81
N LYS A 185 -7.83 -0.54 -29.97
CA LYS A 185 -6.84 -1.61 -30.03
C LYS A 185 -5.50 -1.18 -29.43
N VAL A 186 -4.80 -2.13 -28.83
CA VAL A 186 -3.47 -1.89 -28.24
C VAL A 186 -2.39 -2.07 -29.31
N GLU A 187 -1.55 -1.05 -29.47
CA GLU A 187 -0.34 -1.06 -30.28
C GLU A 187 0.89 -1.35 -29.41
N LYS A 188 1.60 -2.45 -29.66
CA LYS A 188 2.89 -2.76 -29.01
C LYS A 188 3.88 -3.28 -30.03
N PHE A 189 5.15 -2.89 -29.91
CA PHE A 189 6.24 -3.29 -30.83
C PHE A 189 5.95 -3.04 -32.32
N GLY A 190 5.15 -2.03 -32.66
CA GLY A 190 4.71 -1.73 -34.03
C GLY A 190 3.64 -2.70 -34.58
N GLN A 191 2.95 -3.43 -33.70
CA GLN A 191 1.94 -4.42 -34.04
C GLN A 191 0.63 -4.13 -33.29
N THR A 192 -0.48 -4.20 -34.02
CA THR A 192 -1.84 -4.10 -33.49
C THR A 192 -2.27 -5.44 -32.89
N PHE A 193 -2.58 -5.47 -31.59
CA PHE A 193 -3.07 -6.67 -30.92
C PHE A 193 -4.60 -6.84 -31.07
N PRO A 194 -5.12 -8.08 -31.02
CA PRO A 194 -6.53 -8.38 -31.26
C PRO A 194 -7.49 -8.03 -30.09
N TYR A 195 -7.07 -7.22 -29.11
CA TYR A 195 -7.91 -6.79 -27.99
C TYR A 195 -8.05 -5.28 -27.90
N ASN A 196 -9.17 -4.81 -27.36
CA ASN A 196 -9.44 -3.40 -27.11
C ASN A 196 -9.37 -3.10 -25.61
N VAL A 197 -8.87 -1.92 -25.26
CA VAL A 197 -8.92 -1.36 -23.89
C VAL A 197 -9.69 -0.05 -23.86
N ILE A 198 -10.36 0.23 -22.75
CA ILE A 198 -11.10 1.47 -22.54
C ILE A 198 -10.15 2.62 -22.20
N THR A 199 -10.27 3.74 -22.93
CA THR A 199 -9.86 5.06 -22.45
C THR A 199 -11.09 5.74 -21.87
N SER A 200 -11.25 5.61 -20.55
CA SER A 200 -12.36 6.20 -19.80
C SER A 200 -12.29 7.72 -19.71
N THR A 201 -13.44 8.34 -19.49
CA THR A 201 -13.57 9.76 -19.11
C THR A 201 -14.24 9.95 -17.75
N GLU A 202 -15.09 9.02 -17.34
CA GLU A 202 -15.86 9.06 -16.09
C GLU A 202 -16.37 7.65 -15.72
N ALA A 203 -16.86 7.49 -14.49
CA ALA A 203 -17.66 6.34 -14.07
C ALA A 203 -18.90 6.82 -13.30
N GLN A 204 -20.07 6.31 -13.68
CA GLN A 204 -21.36 6.65 -13.10
C GLN A 204 -22.02 5.43 -12.47
N LEU A 205 -22.61 5.59 -11.29
CA LEU A 205 -23.39 4.52 -10.65
C LEU A 205 -24.79 4.37 -11.25
N ALA A 206 -25.26 3.13 -11.37
CA ALA A 206 -26.63 2.80 -11.72
C ALA A 206 -27.18 1.67 -10.83
N GLU A 207 -28.50 1.66 -10.62
CA GLU A 207 -29.25 0.58 -9.98
C GLU A 207 -30.15 -0.08 -11.02
N VAL A 208 -30.19 -1.41 -11.08
CA VAL A 208 -31.12 -2.19 -11.91
C VAL A 208 -31.98 -3.10 -11.05
N ASN A 209 -33.29 -3.11 -11.26
CA ASN A 209 -34.18 -4.10 -10.67
C ASN A 209 -34.12 -5.40 -11.49
N ILE A 210 -33.82 -6.52 -10.85
CA ILE A 210 -33.54 -7.80 -11.53
C ILE A 210 -34.76 -8.30 -12.30
N ALA A 211 -35.94 -8.26 -11.66
CA ALA A 211 -37.19 -8.77 -12.23
C ALA A 211 -37.62 -7.95 -13.45
N THR A 212 -37.79 -6.64 -13.30
CA THR A 212 -38.31 -5.76 -14.36
C THR A 212 -37.26 -5.38 -15.40
N GLY A 213 -35.97 -5.42 -15.07
CA GLY A 213 -34.90 -4.85 -15.88
C GLY A 213 -34.87 -3.32 -15.90
N ALA A 214 -35.68 -2.64 -15.06
CA ALA A 214 -35.69 -1.18 -14.99
C ALA A 214 -34.38 -0.66 -14.40
N ILE A 215 -33.72 0.25 -15.13
CA ILE A 215 -32.45 0.88 -14.74
C ILE A 215 -32.70 2.32 -14.27
N LYS A 216 -32.09 2.69 -13.15
CA LYS A 216 -32.03 4.04 -12.59
C LYS A 216 -30.57 4.48 -12.54
N TYR A 217 -30.23 5.55 -13.25
CA TYR A 217 -28.93 6.20 -13.09
C TYR A 217 -28.94 7.10 -11.85
N LEU A 218 -27.86 7.09 -11.07
CA LEU A 218 -27.72 7.91 -9.86
C LEU A 218 -27.13 9.29 -10.21
N THR A 219 -27.36 10.26 -9.31
CA THR A 219 -26.82 11.63 -9.41
C THR A 219 -25.28 11.60 -9.43
N HIS A 220 -24.71 12.15 -10.50
CA HIS A 220 -23.30 12.05 -10.85
C HIS A 220 -22.72 13.42 -11.21
N ILE A 221 -21.41 13.61 -11.00
CA ILE A 221 -20.67 14.80 -11.42
C ILE A 221 -19.83 14.41 -12.65
N PRO A 222 -20.14 14.90 -13.86
CA PRO A 222 -19.44 14.50 -15.07
C PRO A 222 -17.92 14.64 -14.97
N GLY A 223 -17.19 13.66 -15.49
CA GLY A 223 -15.72 13.58 -15.39
C GLY A 223 -15.17 13.07 -14.06
N THR A 224 -16.01 12.68 -13.09
CA THR A 224 -15.57 11.95 -11.88
C THR A 224 -15.69 10.45 -12.09
N TYR A 225 -15.04 9.68 -11.23
CA TYR A 225 -15.14 8.21 -11.22
C TYR A 225 -15.85 7.77 -9.96
N ASP A 226 -17.16 7.56 -10.02
CA ASP A 226 -17.90 6.91 -8.95
C ASP A 226 -17.89 5.39 -9.20
N THR A 227 -17.26 4.64 -8.29
CA THR A 227 -17.02 3.19 -8.42
C THR A 227 -17.31 2.43 -7.12
N GLY A 228 -17.30 1.10 -7.15
CA GLY A 228 -17.42 0.25 -5.96
C GLY A 228 -18.63 0.52 -5.05
N PRO A 229 -19.89 0.59 -5.54
CA PRO A 229 -21.03 0.88 -4.69
C PRO A 229 -21.43 -0.28 -3.77
N VAL A 230 -21.81 0.04 -2.53
CA VAL A 230 -22.44 -0.89 -1.57
C VAL A 230 -23.63 -0.27 -0.86
N TYR A 231 -24.65 -1.09 -0.57
CA TYR A 231 -25.77 -0.72 0.30
C TYR A 231 -25.35 -0.77 1.77
N LEU A 232 -25.72 0.24 2.56
CA LEU A 232 -25.48 0.31 4.00
C LEU A 232 -26.72 -0.11 4.81
N PRO A 233 -26.55 -0.67 6.01
CA PRO A 233 -27.67 -1.12 6.85
C PRO A 233 -28.57 0.04 7.37
N ASP A 234 -28.15 1.30 7.25
CA ASP A 234 -28.93 2.50 7.54
C ASP A 234 -29.81 2.98 6.35
N GLY A 235 -29.79 2.27 5.22
CA GLY A 235 -30.58 2.60 4.03
C GLY A 235 -29.94 3.62 3.09
N LYS A 236 -28.66 3.95 3.29
CA LYS A 236 -27.84 4.75 2.37
C LYS A 236 -26.93 3.85 1.50
N ILE A 237 -26.11 4.46 0.65
CA ILE A 237 -25.02 3.76 -0.05
C ILE A 237 -23.65 4.36 0.31
N MET A 238 -22.60 3.55 0.25
CA MET A 238 -21.21 3.98 0.24
C MET A 238 -20.56 3.57 -1.08
N PHE A 239 -19.64 4.38 -1.59
CA PHE A 239 -18.94 4.16 -2.85
C PHE A 239 -17.58 4.85 -2.84
N THR A 240 -16.69 4.50 -3.76
CA THR A 240 -15.41 5.17 -3.95
C THR A 240 -15.51 6.24 -5.03
N SER A 241 -14.95 7.44 -4.81
CA SER A 241 -15.04 8.52 -5.79
C SER A 241 -13.92 9.55 -5.80
N THR A 242 -13.60 10.04 -7.01
CA THR A 242 -12.67 11.13 -7.31
C THR A 242 -13.29 12.54 -7.24
N ARG A 243 -14.55 12.67 -6.80
CA ARG A 243 -15.31 13.95 -6.67
C ARG A 243 -14.58 15.06 -5.89
N SER A 244 -13.58 14.74 -5.07
CA SER A 244 -12.78 15.72 -4.31
C SER A 244 -11.73 16.46 -5.14
N ASN A 245 -11.44 15.99 -6.37
CA ASN A 245 -10.40 16.53 -7.25
C ASN A 245 -9.03 16.61 -6.54
N GLU A 246 -8.62 15.49 -5.96
CA GLU A 246 -7.37 15.33 -5.20
C GLU A 246 -6.42 14.35 -5.88
N PHE A 247 -5.12 14.53 -5.68
CA PHE A 247 -4.04 13.71 -6.22
C PHE A 247 -3.26 13.03 -5.09
N GLY A 248 -2.71 11.85 -5.38
CA GLY A 248 -1.95 11.05 -4.40
C GLY A 248 -0.77 11.79 -3.75
N SER A 249 -0.33 11.31 -2.58
CA SER A 249 0.91 11.74 -1.91
C SER A 249 2.11 11.67 -2.85
N SER A 250 2.94 12.72 -2.92
CA SER A 250 4.05 12.83 -3.88
C SER A 250 5.41 12.88 -3.19
N HIS A 251 6.19 11.80 -3.32
CA HIS A 251 7.43 11.59 -2.56
C HIS A 251 8.65 12.01 -3.38
N LEU A 252 9.60 12.73 -2.78
CA LEU A 252 10.81 13.27 -3.45
C LEU A 252 11.64 12.27 -4.28
N PHE A 253 11.51 10.97 -4.01
CA PHE A 253 12.29 9.90 -4.64
C PHE A 253 11.46 9.03 -5.59
N TYR A 254 10.17 9.32 -5.76
CA TYR A 254 9.24 8.48 -6.51
C TYR A 254 8.00 9.26 -7.00
N THR A 255 7.74 9.18 -8.29
CA THR A 255 6.46 9.60 -8.89
C THR A 255 5.47 8.44 -8.83
N PRO A 256 4.42 8.47 -7.98
CA PRO A 256 3.27 7.60 -8.19
C PRO A 256 2.63 7.88 -9.55
N ILE A 257 1.91 6.91 -10.10
CA ILE A 257 1.07 7.16 -11.27
C ILE A 257 0.06 8.24 -10.86
N GLN A 258 0.20 9.44 -11.42
CA GLN A 258 -0.55 10.62 -10.96
C GLN A 258 -2.01 10.55 -11.45
N GLN A 259 -2.79 9.76 -10.73
CA GLN A 259 -4.24 9.59 -10.87
C GLN A 259 -4.96 10.45 -9.83
N TYR A 260 -6.26 10.66 -10.05
CA TYR A 260 -7.12 11.21 -9.02
C TYR A 260 -7.37 10.16 -7.95
N VAL A 261 -7.32 10.58 -6.68
CA VAL A 261 -7.53 9.70 -5.53
C VAL A 261 -8.99 9.25 -5.48
N LEU A 262 -9.21 7.94 -5.44
CA LEU A 262 -10.48 7.37 -5.03
C LEU A 262 -10.60 7.40 -3.50
N GLN A 263 -11.61 8.09 -2.99
CA GLN A 263 -11.90 8.24 -1.56
C GLN A 263 -13.27 7.65 -1.22
N LEU A 264 -13.55 7.30 0.03
CA LEU A 264 -14.90 6.90 0.42
C LEU A 264 -15.88 8.09 0.42
N TRP A 265 -17.05 7.88 -0.20
CA TRP A 265 -18.20 8.77 -0.22
C TRP A 265 -19.47 8.03 0.19
N LYS A 266 -20.42 8.75 0.79
CA LYS A 266 -21.72 8.24 1.23
C LYS A 266 -22.83 9.12 0.67
N SER A 267 -23.95 8.52 0.22
CA SER A 267 -25.09 9.26 -0.32
C SER A 267 -26.42 8.57 -0.02
N ASP A 268 -27.52 9.23 -0.36
CA ASP A 268 -28.81 8.56 -0.51
C ASP A 268 -28.79 7.56 -1.69
N VAL A 269 -29.74 6.63 -1.74
CA VAL A 269 -29.88 5.56 -2.76
C VAL A 269 -30.21 6.06 -4.18
N ASP A 270 -30.31 7.37 -4.37
CA ASP A 270 -30.42 8.04 -5.67
C ASP A 270 -29.15 8.80 -6.06
N GLY A 271 -28.11 8.80 -5.22
CA GLY A 271 -26.87 9.55 -5.40
C GLY A 271 -26.92 11.00 -4.89
N ASN A 272 -28.07 11.47 -4.39
CA ASN A 272 -28.19 12.80 -3.80
C ASN A 272 -27.57 12.86 -2.41
N ASN A 273 -27.28 14.09 -1.95
CA ASN A 273 -26.64 14.37 -0.66
C ASN A 273 -25.31 13.61 -0.46
N ALA A 274 -24.54 13.45 -1.54
CA ALA A 274 -23.25 12.77 -1.50
C ALA A 274 -22.22 13.57 -0.68
N GLU A 275 -21.76 12.99 0.42
CA GLU A 275 -20.72 13.52 1.29
C GLU A 275 -19.44 12.68 1.21
N ARG A 276 -18.28 13.36 1.30
CA ARG A 276 -16.97 12.69 1.46
C ARG A 276 -16.87 12.18 2.89
N VAL A 277 -16.65 10.88 3.06
CA VAL A 277 -16.53 10.22 4.36
C VAL A 277 -15.14 9.65 4.65
N GLY A 278 -14.31 9.45 3.63
CA GLY A 278 -12.89 9.09 3.76
C GLY A 278 -11.93 10.24 3.45
N PRO A 279 -11.88 11.34 4.23
CA PRO A 279 -10.93 12.40 3.93
C PRO A 279 -9.47 12.01 4.21
N HIS A 280 -9.24 11.01 5.04
CA HIS A 280 -7.94 10.35 5.27
C HIS A 280 -7.42 9.51 4.10
N ASP A 281 -8.27 9.17 3.11
CA ASP A 281 -7.85 8.51 1.89
C ASP A 281 -7.04 9.51 1.03
N LEU A 282 -5.72 9.60 1.21
CA LEU A 282 -4.86 10.55 0.48
C LEU A 282 -4.16 9.94 -0.75
N ASN A 283 -4.41 8.66 -1.04
CA ASN A 283 -3.70 7.90 -2.06
C ASN A 283 -4.65 7.10 -2.96
N ASP A 284 -5.28 6.03 -2.46
CA ASP A 284 -6.47 5.41 -3.07
C ASP A 284 -7.19 4.47 -2.08
N THR A 285 -8.50 4.33 -2.27
CA THR A 285 -9.35 3.31 -1.62
C THR A 285 -10.26 2.68 -2.69
N LEU A 286 -10.43 1.35 -2.64
CA LEU A 286 -11.10 0.52 -3.65
C LEU A 286 -12.10 -0.46 -3.03
N HIS A 287 -13.19 -0.70 -3.78
CA HIS A 287 -14.19 -1.76 -3.59
C HIS A 287 -14.58 -2.01 -2.12
N PRO A 288 -15.30 -1.07 -1.48
CA PRO A 288 -15.87 -1.28 -0.16
C PRO A 288 -16.77 -2.51 -0.12
N TYR A 289 -16.88 -3.11 1.07
CA TYR A 289 -17.64 -4.31 1.37
C TYR A 289 -18.24 -4.20 2.78
N VAL A 290 -19.53 -4.43 2.92
CA VAL A 290 -20.19 -4.33 4.23
C VAL A 290 -20.13 -5.67 4.94
N MET A 291 -19.39 -5.71 6.05
CA MET A 291 -19.30 -6.86 6.94
C MET A 291 -20.60 -7.06 7.72
N THR A 292 -20.79 -8.26 8.25
CA THR A 292 -21.94 -8.69 9.05
C THR A 292 -22.23 -7.78 10.26
N ASP A 293 -21.22 -7.15 10.83
CA ASP A 293 -21.29 -6.19 11.95
C ASP A 293 -21.59 -4.74 11.51
N GLY A 294 -21.78 -4.50 10.22
CA GLY A 294 -22.10 -3.20 9.63
C GLY A 294 -20.92 -2.25 9.44
N ARG A 295 -19.69 -2.69 9.73
CA ARG A 295 -18.47 -1.98 9.29
C ARG A 295 -18.26 -2.19 7.79
N VAL A 296 -17.55 -1.26 7.18
CA VAL A 296 -17.17 -1.31 5.76
C VAL A 296 -15.69 -1.62 5.67
N LEU A 297 -15.36 -2.82 5.19
CA LEU A 297 -14.01 -3.28 4.83
C LEU A 297 -13.68 -2.81 3.41
N PHE A 298 -12.45 -2.40 3.14
CA PHE A 298 -12.02 -1.97 1.81
C PHE A 298 -10.52 -2.20 1.62
N SER A 299 -10.10 -2.23 0.35
CA SER A 299 -8.70 -2.22 -0.02
C SER A 299 -8.22 -0.77 -0.09
N THR A 300 -7.12 -0.44 0.58
CA THR A 300 -6.56 0.91 0.64
C THR A 300 -5.08 0.88 0.29
N TRP A 301 -4.63 1.96 -0.33
CA TRP A 301 -3.23 2.25 -0.60
C TRP A 301 -2.91 3.53 0.15
N GLN A 302 -1.98 3.45 1.09
CA GLN A 302 -1.47 4.57 1.87
C GLN A 302 0.06 4.51 1.74
N THR A 303 0.67 5.50 1.10
CA THR A 303 2.13 5.51 0.85
C THR A 303 2.86 6.63 1.56
N ARG A 304 2.12 7.48 2.29
CA ARG A 304 2.65 8.67 2.96
C ARG A 304 3.85 8.35 3.85
N HIS A 305 4.80 9.30 3.89
CA HIS A 305 6.02 9.22 4.66
C HIS A 305 6.85 7.95 4.35
N LEU A 306 7.02 7.02 5.30
CA LEU A 306 7.86 5.82 5.14
C LEU A 306 7.10 4.55 4.72
N GLN A 307 5.76 4.55 4.70
CA GLN A 307 4.96 3.37 4.34
C GLN A 307 5.26 2.86 2.93
N ALA A 308 5.57 3.77 1.99
CA ALA A 308 6.03 3.41 0.65
C ALA A 308 7.26 2.48 0.63
N PHE A 309 8.06 2.42 1.70
CA PHE A 309 9.40 1.79 1.72
C PHE A 309 9.51 0.49 2.53
N GLY A 310 8.43 -0.01 3.15
CA GLY A 310 8.45 -1.26 3.96
C GLY A 310 8.84 -2.55 3.20
N GLN A 311 8.93 -2.47 1.87
CA GLN A 311 9.51 -3.47 0.98
C GLN A 311 10.23 -2.74 -0.16
N ASN A 312 11.34 -3.31 -0.64
CA ASN A 312 12.01 -2.90 -1.88
C ASN A 312 12.09 -4.10 -2.84
N ASN A 313 12.36 -3.86 -4.13
CA ASN A 313 12.60 -4.94 -5.12
C ASN A 313 14.11 -5.24 -5.25
N GLY A 314 14.85 -5.29 -4.14
CA GLY A 314 16.31 -5.49 -4.13
C GLY A 314 17.16 -4.25 -4.46
N THR A 315 16.53 -3.11 -4.79
CA THR A 315 17.22 -1.83 -5.04
C THR A 315 17.18 -0.96 -3.80
N LEU A 316 18.35 -0.58 -3.27
CA LEU A 316 18.46 0.25 -2.06
C LEU A 316 17.77 1.61 -2.21
N GLY A 317 17.00 2.01 -1.20
CA GLY A 317 16.29 3.29 -1.12
C GLY A 317 15.09 3.42 -2.06
N ASN A 318 14.78 2.39 -2.83
CA ASN A 318 13.68 2.35 -3.79
C ASN A 318 12.43 1.74 -3.11
N PRO A 319 11.25 2.38 -3.22
CA PRO A 319 10.04 1.89 -2.56
C PRO A 319 9.48 0.59 -3.20
N GLY A 320 10.00 0.14 -4.35
CA GLY A 320 9.50 -1.03 -5.07
C GLY A 320 8.20 -0.75 -5.84
N THR A 321 7.53 -1.79 -6.33
CA THR A 321 6.30 -1.68 -7.13
C THR A 321 5.12 -1.25 -6.24
N GLN A 322 4.71 0.02 -6.26
CA GLN A 322 3.73 0.53 -5.27
C GLN A 322 2.29 0.01 -5.44
N ASP A 323 1.85 -0.29 -6.66
CA ASP A 323 0.52 -0.86 -6.91
C ASP A 323 0.36 -2.29 -6.31
N ASN A 324 1.45 -2.90 -5.81
CA ASN A 324 1.47 -4.12 -4.99
C ASN A 324 1.38 -3.83 -3.48
N LYS A 325 1.11 -2.60 -3.05
CA LYS A 325 1.07 -2.20 -1.62
C LYS A 325 -0.34 -1.81 -1.17
N PHE A 326 -1.35 -2.42 -1.79
CA PHE A 326 -2.72 -2.35 -1.33
C PHE A 326 -2.92 -3.34 -0.19
N TRP A 327 -3.54 -2.87 0.89
CA TRP A 327 -3.79 -3.63 2.12
C TRP A 327 -5.21 -3.30 2.63
N LEU A 328 -5.68 -3.99 3.67
CA LEU A 328 -7.09 -3.92 4.07
C LEU A 328 -7.31 -3.05 5.31
N ALA A 329 -8.25 -2.11 5.20
CA ALA A 329 -8.72 -1.25 6.28
C ALA A 329 -10.24 -1.32 6.41
N SER A 330 -10.79 -0.86 7.54
CA SER A 330 -12.24 -0.72 7.70
C SER A 330 -12.65 0.57 8.42
N VAL A 331 -13.86 1.03 8.13
CA VAL A 331 -14.56 2.14 8.80
C VAL A 331 -15.93 1.68 9.31
N ASP A 332 -16.58 2.46 10.17
CA ASP A 332 -18.02 2.32 10.41
C ASP A 332 -18.87 2.86 9.23
N HIS A 333 -20.18 2.61 9.28
CA HIS A 333 -21.14 3.07 8.26
C HIS A 333 -21.21 4.59 8.05
N THR A 334 -20.51 5.42 8.84
CA THR A 334 -20.40 6.88 8.68
C THR A 334 -19.04 7.33 8.11
N GLY A 335 -18.10 6.40 7.88
CA GLY A 335 -16.69 6.69 7.57
C GLY A 335 -15.83 6.98 8.81
N GLY A 336 -16.39 6.81 10.01
CA GLY A 336 -15.69 6.95 11.28
C GLY A 336 -14.96 5.66 11.68
N ARG A 337 -14.30 5.68 12.84
CA ARG A 337 -13.58 4.57 13.45
C ARG A 337 -12.75 3.75 12.46
N TRP A 338 -11.95 4.46 11.66
CA TRP A 338 -11.00 3.87 10.73
C TRP A 338 -9.98 2.99 11.48
N MET A 339 -9.66 1.81 10.95
CA MET A 339 -8.63 0.89 11.47
C MET A 339 -8.02 0.02 10.37
N SER A 340 -6.79 -0.44 10.59
CA SER A 340 -6.21 -1.54 9.81
C SER A 340 -6.89 -2.89 10.13
N VAL A 341 -6.89 -3.80 9.17
CA VAL A 341 -7.48 -5.15 9.27
C VAL A 341 -6.51 -6.23 8.80
N LEU A 342 -5.71 -5.96 7.75
CA LEU A 342 -4.64 -6.85 7.31
C LEU A 342 -3.65 -6.13 6.39
N GLY A 343 -2.36 -6.22 6.72
CA GLY A 343 -1.27 -5.98 5.76
C GLY A 343 -0.64 -4.58 5.83
N ALA A 344 -1.13 -3.71 6.71
CA ALA A 344 -0.46 -2.44 7.02
C ALA A 344 0.89 -2.68 7.72
N HIS A 345 0.92 -3.69 8.61
CA HIS A 345 2.00 -3.90 9.57
C HIS A 345 2.88 -5.13 9.30
N GLY A 346 2.46 -6.00 8.38
CA GLY A 346 3.23 -7.14 7.92
C GLY A 346 3.06 -7.29 6.41
N HIS A 347 4.15 -7.56 5.70
CA HIS A 347 4.14 -7.72 4.24
C HIS A 347 4.60 -9.11 3.79
N GLN A 348 4.80 -10.02 4.73
CA GLN A 348 5.17 -11.42 4.49
C GLN A 348 4.38 -12.31 5.43
N TYR A 349 4.04 -13.52 5.00
CA TYR A 349 3.32 -14.52 5.78
C TYR A 349 3.89 -15.91 5.48
N THR A 350 3.74 -16.86 6.42
CA THR A 350 4.28 -18.21 6.26
C THR A 350 3.17 -19.26 6.30
N VAL A 351 3.16 -20.17 5.31
CA VAL A 351 2.21 -21.28 5.21
C VAL A 351 3.00 -22.58 5.06
N ASN A 352 2.77 -23.55 5.95
CA ASN A 352 3.45 -24.85 5.95
C ASN A 352 5.00 -24.76 5.91
N GLY A 353 5.58 -23.70 6.49
CA GLY A 353 7.02 -23.43 6.50
C GLY A 353 7.55 -22.61 5.30
N ASN A 354 6.75 -22.43 4.25
CA ASN A 354 7.11 -21.59 3.10
C ASN A 354 6.75 -20.12 3.38
N LEU A 355 7.67 -19.20 3.12
CA LEU A 355 7.46 -17.76 3.22
C LEU A 355 6.91 -17.21 1.89
N TYR A 356 5.90 -16.37 1.99
CA TYR A 356 5.25 -15.65 0.90
C TYR A 356 5.20 -14.16 1.24
N ASP A 357 5.11 -13.31 0.22
CA ASP A 357 4.87 -11.88 0.42
C ASP A 357 3.39 -11.55 0.18
N PHE A 358 2.84 -10.58 0.92
CA PHE A 358 1.66 -9.88 0.42
C PHE A 358 2.06 -9.03 -0.78
N ARG A 359 1.20 -9.05 -1.79
CA ARG A 359 1.21 -8.16 -2.94
C ARG A 359 -0.02 -7.25 -2.76
N ALA A 360 -0.84 -7.05 -3.79
CA ALA A 360 -2.10 -6.31 -3.65
C ALA A 360 -3.18 -7.16 -2.97
N LEU A 361 -3.49 -6.87 -1.70
CA LEU A 361 -4.70 -7.37 -1.03
C LEU A 361 -5.91 -6.57 -1.54
N HIS A 362 -6.88 -7.28 -2.11
CA HIS A 362 -8.01 -6.66 -2.82
C HIS A 362 -9.33 -7.38 -2.52
N PHE A 363 -10.09 -7.81 -3.54
CA PHE A 363 -11.47 -8.31 -3.45
C PHE A 363 -11.74 -9.17 -2.21
N VAL A 364 -12.66 -8.69 -1.37
CA VAL A 364 -12.93 -9.25 -0.04
C VAL A 364 -14.30 -9.92 0.08
N ALA A 365 -14.41 -10.84 1.03
CA ALA A 365 -15.68 -11.41 1.51
C ALA A 365 -15.60 -11.76 3.00
N GLU A 366 -16.75 -11.87 3.67
CA GLU A 366 -16.89 -12.47 5.00
C GLU A 366 -17.78 -13.71 4.93
N THR A 367 -17.31 -14.86 5.42
CA THR A 367 -18.09 -16.11 5.45
C THR A 367 -19.17 -16.09 6.53
N THR A 368 -20.11 -17.04 6.45
CA THR A 368 -21.18 -17.23 7.44
C THR A 368 -20.69 -17.62 8.86
N ASN A 369 -19.38 -17.82 9.06
CA ASN A 369 -18.76 -18.08 10.36
C ASN A 369 -17.68 -17.04 10.74
N ASN A 370 -17.80 -15.81 10.22
CA ASN A 370 -16.94 -14.66 10.53
C ASN A 370 -15.46 -14.90 10.17
N TRP A 371 -15.19 -15.57 9.04
CA TRP A 371 -13.87 -15.55 8.42
C TRP A 371 -13.86 -14.48 7.33
N LEU A 372 -12.88 -13.58 7.41
CA LEU A 372 -12.60 -12.66 6.32
C LEU A 372 -11.73 -13.36 5.29
N CYS A 373 -11.96 -13.05 4.02
CA CYS A 373 -11.25 -13.56 2.88
C CYS A 373 -10.87 -12.41 1.95
N SER A 374 -9.69 -12.48 1.32
CA SER A 374 -9.19 -11.49 0.37
C SER A 374 -8.41 -12.16 -0.75
N THR A 375 -8.50 -11.62 -1.97
CA THR A 375 -7.54 -11.96 -3.03
C THR A 375 -6.21 -11.25 -2.77
N ASP A 376 -5.10 -11.98 -2.85
CA ASP A 376 -3.73 -11.46 -2.89
C ASP A 376 -3.16 -11.71 -4.30
N TYR A 377 -2.61 -10.69 -4.97
CA TYR A 377 -2.04 -10.82 -6.32
C TYR A 377 -0.97 -9.78 -6.65
N TYR A 378 -0.02 -10.15 -7.49
CA TYR A 378 0.87 -9.20 -8.14
C TYR A 378 0.17 -8.44 -9.28
N ARG A 379 0.17 -7.11 -9.18
CA ARG A 379 -0.50 -6.13 -10.06
C ARG A 379 -0.05 -6.16 -11.52
N GLU A 380 -0.92 -5.74 -12.43
CA GLU A 380 -0.78 -5.62 -13.90
C GLU A 380 -0.53 -6.94 -14.64
N ASN A 381 0.38 -7.76 -14.14
CA ASN A 381 0.80 -8.99 -14.80
C ASN A 381 -0.18 -10.14 -14.60
N ASN A 382 -0.93 -10.18 -13.49
CA ASN A 382 -1.75 -11.33 -13.09
C ASN A 382 -3.28 -11.09 -13.14
N PHE A 383 -3.79 -10.10 -13.88
CA PHE A 383 -5.25 -9.91 -14.06
C PHE A 383 -6.03 -9.66 -12.77
N GLY A 384 -5.43 -9.04 -11.75
CA GLY A 384 -6.07 -8.96 -10.42
C GLY A 384 -6.34 -10.32 -9.77
N SER A 385 -5.58 -11.36 -10.15
CA SER A 385 -5.74 -12.74 -9.69
C SER A 385 -4.45 -13.33 -9.15
N GLY A 386 -4.58 -14.21 -8.18
CA GLY A 386 -3.45 -14.82 -7.51
C GLY A 386 -3.91 -15.98 -6.65
N GLN A 387 -3.92 -15.76 -5.34
CA GLN A 387 -4.48 -16.67 -4.36
C GLN A 387 -5.52 -15.95 -3.50
N ILE A 388 -6.41 -16.71 -2.86
CA ILE A 388 -7.35 -16.16 -1.88
C ILE A 388 -6.91 -16.63 -0.50
N LEU A 389 -6.66 -15.66 0.38
CA LEU A 389 -6.30 -15.85 1.77
C LEU A 389 -7.53 -15.64 2.64
N CYS A 390 -7.77 -16.48 3.63
CA CYS A 390 -8.82 -16.28 4.63
C CYS A 390 -8.26 -16.40 6.05
N TRP A 391 -8.83 -15.63 6.98
CA TRP A 391 -8.51 -15.65 8.40
C TRP A 391 -9.79 -15.50 9.22
N GLN A 392 -9.82 -16.07 10.42
CA GLN A 392 -10.87 -15.75 11.38
C GLN A 392 -10.76 -14.26 11.74
N LYS A 393 -11.89 -13.53 11.71
CA LYS A 393 -11.93 -12.12 12.11
C LYS A 393 -11.45 -11.97 13.56
N GLU A 394 -10.43 -11.15 13.78
CA GLU A 394 -9.95 -10.75 15.11
C GLU A 394 -10.95 -9.79 15.77
N ASP A 395 -10.79 -9.53 17.08
CA ASP A 395 -11.61 -8.53 17.76
C ASP A 395 -11.32 -7.10 17.26
N LEU A 396 -12.25 -6.19 17.52
CA LEU A 396 -12.15 -4.79 17.11
C LEU A 396 -10.84 -4.14 17.62
N GLU A 397 -10.16 -3.37 16.76
CA GLU A 397 -8.87 -2.71 17.03
C GLU A 397 -7.63 -3.66 17.08
N ILE A 398 -7.81 -4.98 16.87
CA ILE A 398 -6.72 -5.97 16.75
C ILE A 398 -6.50 -6.37 15.28
N GLU A 399 -5.25 -6.34 14.80
CA GLU A 399 -4.85 -6.86 13.47
C GLU A 399 -4.31 -8.30 13.55
N GLY A 400 -3.61 -8.69 14.64
CA GLY A 400 -3.01 -10.02 14.72
C GLY A 400 -2.18 -10.31 15.96
N ARG A 401 -1.05 -11.00 15.80
CA ARG A 401 -0.15 -11.40 16.88
C ARG A 401 0.75 -10.28 17.38
N GLY A 402 1.07 -10.27 18.67
CA GLY A 402 2.07 -9.35 19.26
C GLY A 402 3.50 -9.86 19.16
N PRO A 403 4.52 -8.99 19.36
CA PRO A 403 5.90 -9.40 19.54
C PRO A 403 6.10 -10.41 20.68
N GLU A 404 5.23 -10.41 21.69
CA GLU A 404 5.20 -11.40 22.77
C GLU A 404 4.70 -12.80 22.35
N GLU A 405 3.97 -12.91 21.24
CA GLU A 405 3.44 -14.19 20.73
C GLU A 405 4.37 -14.85 19.70
N THR A 406 5.28 -14.10 19.07
CA THR A 406 6.16 -14.60 18.01
C THR A 406 7.43 -13.77 17.85
N THR A 407 8.58 -14.45 17.81
CA THR A 407 9.88 -13.85 17.48
C THR A 407 10.13 -13.75 15.98
N GLN A 408 9.32 -14.42 15.15
CA GLN A 408 9.43 -14.35 13.69
C GLN A 408 8.73 -13.09 13.17
N LEU A 409 9.52 -12.17 12.60
CA LEU A 409 9.06 -10.86 12.10
C LEU A 409 7.90 -10.95 11.10
N SER A 410 7.81 -12.02 10.29
CA SER A 410 6.72 -12.23 9.32
C SER A 410 5.42 -12.78 9.93
N PHE A 411 5.32 -12.88 11.25
CA PHE A 411 4.07 -13.24 11.94
C PHE A 411 3.56 -12.14 12.88
N ILE A 412 4.36 -11.12 13.18
CA ILE A 412 3.91 -10.00 14.01
C ILE A 412 2.86 -9.21 13.24
N PHE A 413 1.79 -8.83 13.93
CA PHE A 413 0.56 -8.25 13.40
C PHE A 413 -0.19 -9.10 12.35
N MET A 414 0.22 -10.35 12.10
CA MET A 414 -0.53 -11.26 11.24
C MET A 414 -1.68 -11.93 12.00
N PRO A 415 -2.90 -12.03 11.43
CA PRO A 415 -4.02 -12.71 12.06
C PRO A 415 -3.69 -14.14 12.48
N ARG A 416 -4.20 -14.55 13.64
CA ARG A 416 -3.83 -15.81 14.29
C ARG A 416 -4.19 -17.05 13.47
N ASN A 417 -5.21 -16.94 12.61
CA ASN A 417 -5.74 -18.05 11.82
C ASN A 417 -5.69 -17.82 10.29
N LEU A 418 -4.72 -17.07 9.77
CA LEU A 418 -4.53 -16.84 8.33
C LEU A 418 -4.12 -18.12 7.58
N MET A 419 -4.77 -18.41 6.45
CA MET A 419 -4.43 -19.51 5.53
C MET A 419 -4.89 -19.23 4.09
N PRO A 420 -4.19 -19.74 3.06
CA PRO A 420 -4.70 -19.78 1.69
C PRO A 420 -5.81 -20.84 1.56
N ILE A 421 -6.84 -20.54 0.76
CA ILE A 421 -7.93 -21.50 0.51
C ILE A 421 -7.61 -22.54 -0.57
N ALA A 422 -6.53 -22.36 -1.32
CA ALA A 422 -6.12 -23.26 -2.39
C ALA A 422 -4.60 -23.34 -2.44
N SER A 423 -4.02 -24.54 -2.29
CA SER A 423 -2.56 -24.74 -2.24
C SER A 423 -1.89 -24.71 -3.61
N TRP A 424 -2.68 -24.70 -4.69
CA TRP A 424 -2.24 -24.73 -6.09
C TRP A 424 -2.30 -23.35 -6.77
N ALA A 425 -2.83 -22.34 -6.06
CA ALA A 425 -2.93 -20.97 -6.54
C ALA A 425 -1.77 -20.12 -5.98
N THR A 426 -1.31 -19.11 -6.72
CA THR A 426 -0.14 -18.29 -6.35
C THR A 426 -0.34 -16.83 -6.71
N SER A 427 0.04 -15.92 -5.80
CA SER A 427 0.02 -14.46 -6.03
C SER A 427 1.25 -13.94 -6.79
N GLU A 428 2.27 -14.78 -7.00
CA GLU A 428 3.58 -14.36 -7.51
C GLU A 428 3.59 -13.85 -8.96
N ASP A 429 4.59 -13.02 -9.30
CA ASP A 429 4.82 -12.47 -10.65
C ASP A 429 5.44 -13.51 -11.61
N ARG A 430 4.70 -14.61 -11.80
CA ARG A 430 5.04 -15.71 -12.70
C ARG A 430 3.77 -16.32 -13.28
N PHE A 431 3.91 -17.18 -14.27
CA PHE A 431 2.83 -18.07 -14.72
C PHE A 431 2.24 -18.87 -13.54
N SER A 432 1.00 -19.30 -13.66
CA SER A 432 0.40 -20.19 -12.67
C SER A 432 1.20 -21.48 -12.50
N ASP A 433 0.94 -22.22 -11.42
CA ASP A 433 1.63 -23.48 -11.19
C ASP A 433 1.15 -24.55 -12.19
N GLN A 434 1.95 -25.59 -12.40
CA GLN A 434 1.61 -26.70 -13.30
C GLN A 434 1.31 -27.97 -12.51
N VAL A 435 0.25 -28.68 -12.89
CA VAL A 435 -0.03 -30.04 -12.45
C VAL A 435 -0.07 -30.94 -13.68
N ASN A 436 0.75 -31.99 -13.69
CA ASN A 436 0.94 -32.89 -14.84
C ASN A 436 1.26 -32.15 -16.17
N GLY A 437 2.01 -31.04 -16.07
CA GLY A 437 2.41 -30.21 -17.22
C GLY A 437 1.35 -29.21 -17.71
N VAL A 438 0.18 -29.14 -17.08
CA VAL A 438 -0.90 -28.19 -17.43
C VAL A 438 -0.98 -27.08 -16.41
N TYR A 439 -1.06 -25.82 -16.88
CA TYR A 439 -1.23 -24.64 -16.02
C TYR A 439 -2.59 -24.62 -15.32
N VAL A 440 -2.60 -24.67 -13.99
CA VAL A 440 -3.83 -24.80 -13.19
C VAL A 440 -4.55 -23.47 -12.92
N GLY A 441 -3.91 -22.33 -13.19
CA GLY A 441 -4.54 -21.02 -13.06
C GLY A 441 -4.40 -20.35 -11.69
N LYS A 442 -5.17 -19.27 -11.50
CA LYS A 442 -5.16 -18.38 -10.33
C LYS A 442 -6.58 -18.04 -9.88
N LEU A 443 -6.74 -17.48 -8.68
CA LEU A 443 -8.04 -17.18 -8.06
C LEU A 443 -8.24 -15.68 -7.83
N ARG A 444 -9.49 -15.21 -7.92
CA ARG A 444 -9.91 -13.85 -7.52
C ARG A 444 -11.40 -13.79 -7.15
N ASP A 445 -11.84 -12.61 -6.70
CA ASP A 445 -13.23 -12.25 -6.41
C ASP A 445 -13.99 -13.21 -5.46
N PRO A 446 -13.50 -13.50 -4.23
CA PRO A 446 -14.24 -14.31 -3.27
C PRO A 446 -15.60 -13.67 -2.92
N VAL A 447 -16.61 -14.51 -2.73
CA VAL A 447 -17.95 -14.17 -2.24
C VAL A 447 -18.46 -15.31 -1.36
N ALA A 448 -19.07 -14.97 -0.23
CA ALA A 448 -19.60 -15.97 0.68
C ALA A 448 -20.86 -16.67 0.16
N LEU A 449 -20.94 -17.98 0.42
CA LEU A 449 -22.12 -18.82 0.24
C LEU A 449 -22.56 -19.41 1.60
N PRO A 450 -23.82 -19.88 1.72
CA PRO A 450 -24.27 -20.64 2.88
C PRO A 450 -23.33 -21.81 3.24
N GLY A 451 -23.17 -22.08 4.53
CA GLY A 451 -22.37 -23.21 5.01
C GLY A 451 -20.85 -23.01 4.90
N ASN A 452 -20.38 -21.76 4.77
CA ASN A 452 -18.97 -21.38 4.62
C ASN A 452 -18.30 -21.86 3.32
N GLN A 453 -19.09 -22.15 2.28
CA GLN A 453 -18.57 -22.26 0.92
C GLN A 453 -18.22 -20.86 0.38
N LEU A 454 -17.37 -20.80 -0.65
CA LEU A 454 -17.03 -19.58 -1.37
C LEU A 454 -17.40 -19.73 -2.84
N LEU A 455 -18.08 -18.73 -3.39
CA LEU A 455 -18.13 -18.45 -4.81
C LEU A 455 -16.89 -17.60 -5.17
N LEU A 456 -16.27 -17.84 -6.32
CA LEU A 456 -15.06 -17.15 -6.74
C LEU A 456 -14.91 -17.17 -8.26
N THR A 457 -13.98 -16.37 -8.77
CA THR A 457 -13.51 -16.45 -10.16
C THR A 457 -12.23 -17.30 -10.21
N HIS A 458 -12.22 -18.34 -11.03
CA HIS A 458 -11.03 -19.14 -11.36
C HIS A 458 -10.52 -18.72 -12.74
N MET A 459 -9.33 -18.13 -12.77
CA MET A 459 -8.60 -17.76 -13.97
C MET A 459 -7.75 -18.96 -14.42
N LYS A 460 -8.28 -19.84 -15.27
CA LYS A 460 -7.60 -21.06 -15.75
C LYS A 460 -6.48 -20.75 -16.76
N GLY A 461 -5.47 -21.62 -16.84
CA GLY A 461 -4.36 -21.47 -17.78
C GLY A 461 -3.21 -20.63 -17.24
N VAL A 462 -2.40 -20.07 -18.15
CA VAL A 462 -1.09 -19.46 -17.82
C VAL A 462 -1.22 -18.28 -16.86
N CYS A 463 -2.15 -17.36 -17.11
CA CYS A 463 -2.52 -16.26 -16.21
C CYS A 463 -1.35 -15.46 -15.60
N SER A 464 -0.34 -15.17 -16.42
CA SER A 464 0.58 -14.05 -16.20
C SER A 464 1.19 -13.55 -17.51
N ARG A 465 1.40 -12.24 -17.59
CA ARG A 465 1.91 -11.53 -18.77
C ARG A 465 3.43 -11.50 -18.87
N ILE A 466 4.15 -11.69 -17.76
CA ILE A 466 5.57 -11.34 -17.59
C ILE A 466 6.50 -11.85 -18.70
N GLN A 467 6.28 -13.07 -19.21
CA GLN A 467 7.07 -13.67 -20.27
C GLN A 467 6.34 -13.76 -21.61
N ALA A 468 5.02 -13.53 -21.66
CA ALA A 468 4.23 -13.83 -22.86
C ALA A 468 4.46 -12.82 -24.00
N GLU A 469 4.90 -11.60 -23.68
CA GLU A 469 5.36 -10.61 -24.68
C GLU A 469 6.74 -10.96 -25.28
N TYR A 470 7.37 -12.07 -24.84
CA TYR A 470 8.72 -12.49 -25.23
C TYR A 470 8.82 -13.99 -25.64
N SER A 471 8.04 -14.86 -25.02
CA SER A 471 8.05 -16.32 -25.15
C SER A 471 6.66 -16.85 -25.48
N VAL A 472 6.23 -16.67 -26.73
CA VAL A 472 4.91 -17.15 -27.19
C VAL A 472 4.82 -18.68 -27.21
N GLU A 473 5.91 -19.38 -27.54
CA GLU A 473 5.91 -20.80 -27.92
C GLU A 473 5.37 -21.75 -26.84
N SER A 474 5.83 -21.61 -25.60
CA SER A 474 5.37 -22.41 -24.45
C SER A 474 3.91 -22.13 -24.06
N ILE A 475 3.34 -21.02 -24.54
CA ILE A 475 1.94 -20.65 -24.29
C ILE A 475 1.06 -21.09 -25.47
N GLN A 476 1.62 -21.33 -26.66
CA GLN A 476 0.87 -21.81 -27.81
C GLN A 476 0.42 -23.27 -27.67
N THR A 477 1.10 -24.07 -26.85
CA THR A 477 0.68 -25.43 -26.54
C THR A 477 -0.55 -25.48 -25.64
N GLU A 478 -0.81 -24.42 -24.86
CA GLU A 478 -1.85 -24.43 -23.85
C GLU A 478 -3.26 -24.31 -24.43
N PRO A 479 -4.28 -24.91 -23.78
CA PRO A 479 -5.68 -24.71 -24.16
C PRO A 479 -6.11 -23.25 -24.08
N TYR A 480 -5.60 -22.51 -23.08
CA TYR A 480 -6.00 -21.14 -22.76
C TYR A 480 -4.81 -20.29 -22.34
N GLY A 481 -4.80 -19.00 -22.71
CA GLY A 481 -3.81 -18.04 -22.19
C GLY A 481 -4.15 -17.61 -20.77
N CYS A 482 -5.38 -17.12 -20.56
CA CYS A 482 -5.94 -16.95 -19.22
C CYS A 482 -7.46 -16.87 -19.31
N ASP A 483 -8.18 -17.73 -18.59
CA ASP A 483 -9.60 -17.99 -18.81
C ASP A 483 -10.41 -17.88 -17.52
N GLY A 484 -10.95 -16.69 -17.25
CA GLY A 484 -11.76 -16.40 -16.07
C GLY A 484 -13.17 -16.93 -16.18
N GLY A 485 -13.54 -17.87 -15.31
CA GLY A 485 -14.91 -18.34 -15.13
C GLY A 485 -15.29 -18.41 -13.63
N ILE A 486 -16.58 -18.59 -13.33
CA ILE A 486 -17.11 -18.55 -11.95
C ILE A 486 -17.39 -19.96 -11.42
N TYR A 487 -16.83 -20.23 -10.24
CA TYR A 487 -16.88 -21.52 -9.57
C TYR A 487 -17.23 -21.35 -8.10
N LYS A 488 -17.74 -22.41 -7.46
CA LYS A 488 -17.80 -22.50 -5.99
C LYS A 488 -16.83 -23.54 -5.45
N THR A 489 -16.36 -23.36 -4.22
CA THR A 489 -15.58 -24.36 -3.51
C THR A 489 -16.48 -25.51 -3.02
N SER A 490 -16.04 -26.75 -3.23
CA SER A 490 -16.64 -27.93 -2.56
C SER A 490 -15.82 -28.37 -1.34
N ILE A 491 -14.51 -28.07 -1.35
CA ILE A 491 -13.56 -28.33 -0.27
C ILE A 491 -12.71 -27.07 -0.07
N ILE A 492 -12.42 -26.73 1.18
CA ILE A 492 -11.40 -25.74 1.55
C ILE A 492 -10.56 -26.34 2.69
N PRO A 493 -9.21 -26.33 2.60
CA PRO A 493 -8.42 -25.85 1.49
C PRO A 493 -8.51 -26.81 0.31
N SER A 494 -8.63 -26.24 -0.89
CA SER A 494 -8.55 -26.98 -2.13
C SER A 494 -7.10 -27.38 -2.40
N ASN A 495 -6.89 -28.65 -2.72
CA ASN A 495 -5.60 -29.22 -3.10
C ASN A 495 -5.49 -29.39 -4.63
N SER A 496 -6.61 -29.32 -5.35
CA SER A 496 -6.69 -29.38 -6.80
C SER A 496 -7.81 -28.48 -7.35
N PRO A 497 -7.69 -27.89 -8.54
CA PRO A 497 -8.81 -27.21 -9.21
C PRO A 497 -10.06 -28.10 -9.37
N ALA A 498 -9.90 -29.43 -9.34
CA ALA A 498 -11.01 -30.38 -9.35
C ALA A 498 -11.92 -30.29 -8.10
N ASP A 499 -11.48 -29.64 -7.02
CA ASP A 499 -12.29 -29.36 -5.83
C ASP A 499 -13.26 -28.17 -6.05
N LEU A 500 -13.16 -27.48 -7.19
CA LEU A 500 -14.05 -26.41 -7.60
C LEU A 500 -15.21 -26.94 -8.47
N ILE A 501 -16.41 -26.42 -8.21
CA ILE A 501 -17.62 -26.76 -8.96
C ILE A 501 -18.00 -25.57 -9.84
N LYS A 502 -18.01 -25.78 -11.16
CA LYS A 502 -18.38 -24.77 -12.16
C LYS A 502 -19.82 -24.28 -11.94
N ILE A 503 -20.01 -22.96 -11.95
CA ILE A 503 -21.33 -22.29 -11.95
C ILE A 503 -21.63 -21.72 -13.34
N VAL A 504 -20.67 -20.98 -13.92
CA VAL A 504 -20.65 -20.52 -15.30
C VAL A 504 -19.19 -20.35 -15.73
N ASP A 505 -18.89 -20.73 -16.96
CA ASP A 505 -17.57 -20.65 -17.59
C ASP A 505 -17.81 -20.97 -19.07
N ASP A 506 -18.00 -19.90 -19.85
CA ASP A 506 -18.23 -19.95 -21.30
C ASP A 506 -16.91 -19.61 -22.02
N PRO A 507 -16.43 -20.45 -22.94
CA PRO A 507 -15.13 -20.25 -23.61
C PRO A 507 -15.03 -18.92 -24.39
N ASP A 508 -16.15 -18.26 -24.68
CA ASP A 508 -16.21 -16.98 -25.41
C ASP A 508 -16.09 -15.75 -24.50
N TRP A 509 -16.13 -15.93 -23.17
CA TRP A 509 -16.22 -14.85 -22.19
C TRP A 509 -15.22 -14.99 -21.04
N HIS A 510 -14.81 -13.87 -20.46
CA HIS A 510 -14.28 -13.85 -19.10
C HIS A 510 -15.44 -13.50 -18.17
N GLU A 511 -15.89 -14.39 -17.31
CA GLU A 511 -16.80 -14.07 -16.22
C GLU A 511 -16.02 -13.76 -14.92
N PHE A 512 -16.30 -12.62 -14.31
CA PHE A 512 -15.61 -12.15 -13.11
C PHE A 512 -16.48 -11.22 -12.25
N MET A 513 -15.98 -10.83 -11.08
CA MET A 513 -16.73 -10.06 -10.07
C MET A 513 -18.15 -10.63 -9.79
N PRO A 514 -18.29 -11.94 -9.49
CA PRO A 514 -19.58 -12.50 -9.11
C PRO A 514 -20.14 -11.85 -7.83
N ARG A 515 -21.46 -11.96 -7.65
CA ARG A 515 -22.22 -11.78 -6.41
C ARG A 515 -23.36 -12.78 -6.36
N VAL A 516 -23.73 -13.21 -5.16
CA VAL A 516 -24.97 -13.98 -4.94
C VAL A 516 -26.16 -13.04 -5.12
N ALA A 517 -27.05 -13.36 -6.05
CA ALA A 517 -28.25 -12.58 -6.38
C ALA A 517 -29.49 -13.09 -5.61
N GLU A 518 -29.31 -13.28 -4.31
CA GLU A 518 -30.32 -13.73 -3.35
C GLU A 518 -30.41 -12.71 -2.22
N SER A 519 -31.39 -12.84 -1.32
CA SER A 519 -31.45 -11.99 -0.12
C SER A 519 -30.26 -12.23 0.80
N TYR A 520 -29.89 -11.23 1.59
CA TYR A 520 -28.86 -11.35 2.62
C TYR A 520 -29.20 -12.45 3.64
N SER A 521 -30.50 -12.71 3.85
CA SER A 521 -31.01 -13.80 4.70
C SER A 521 -30.78 -15.19 4.12
N PHE A 522 -30.70 -15.35 2.80
CA PHE A 522 -30.30 -16.62 2.18
C PHE A 522 -28.87 -16.99 2.57
N VAL A 523 -27.94 -16.02 2.58
CA VAL A 523 -26.53 -16.27 2.92
C VAL A 523 -26.33 -16.36 4.44
N TYR A 524 -26.75 -15.34 5.20
CA TYR A 524 -26.38 -15.17 6.62
C TYR A 524 -27.50 -15.46 7.62
N GLY A 525 -28.71 -15.81 7.17
CA GLY A 525 -29.86 -16.08 8.06
C GLY A 525 -30.43 -14.85 8.77
N LYS A 526 -30.06 -13.63 8.37
CA LYS A 526 -30.59 -12.36 8.87
C LYS A 526 -30.93 -11.40 7.72
N GLU A 527 -31.83 -10.44 7.92
CA GLU A 527 -32.33 -9.61 6.81
C GLU A 527 -31.30 -8.64 6.22
N LYS A 528 -30.35 -8.17 7.02
CA LYS A 528 -29.26 -7.24 6.63
C LYS A 528 -28.10 -7.30 7.64
N PRO A 529 -26.94 -6.70 7.35
CA PRO A 529 -25.90 -6.45 8.35
C PRO A 529 -26.42 -5.71 9.58
N ASP A 530 -25.73 -5.88 10.70
CA ASP A 530 -26.06 -5.15 11.92
C ASP A 530 -25.77 -3.65 11.74
N LEU A 531 -26.43 -2.78 12.51
CA LEU A 531 -26.09 -1.36 12.54
C LEU A 531 -25.32 -1.08 13.83
N PRO A 532 -24.00 -0.82 13.79
CA PRO A 532 -23.20 -0.69 15.01
C PRO A 532 -23.61 0.57 15.78
N ASN A 533 -23.82 0.41 17.09
CA ASN A 533 -24.11 1.54 17.97
C ASN A 533 -22.84 2.39 18.16
N LEU A 534 -22.79 3.56 17.55
CA LEU A 534 -21.64 4.46 17.61
C LEU A 534 -21.75 5.38 18.82
N GLN A 535 -20.66 5.52 19.57
CA GLN A 535 -20.54 6.59 20.56
C GLN A 535 -20.45 7.94 19.83
N ARG A 536 -21.31 8.89 20.23
CA ARG A 536 -21.40 10.21 19.60
C ARG A 536 -21.34 11.32 20.64
N ASP A 537 -20.65 12.41 20.32
CA ASP A 537 -20.66 13.62 21.14
C ASP A 537 -21.96 14.41 20.93
N LYS A 538 -22.58 14.85 22.03
CA LYS A 538 -23.88 15.57 21.99
C LYS A 538 -23.80 16.95 21.33
N ASN A 539 -22.60 17.55 21.29
CA ASN A 539 -22.35 18.85 20.68
C ASN A 539 -21.75 18.73 19.27
N ASN A 540 -21.79 17.53 18.67
CA ASN A 540 -21.24 17.20 17.36
C ASN A 540 -19.70 17.43 17.24
N ARG A 541 -18.98 17.48 18.36
CA ARG A 541 -17.51 17.61 18.40
C ARG A 541 -16.84 16.32 17.96
N CYS A 542 -15.64 16.43 17.41
CA CYS A 542 -14.79 15.31 17.06
C CYS A 542 -13.76 15.08 18.16
N ILE A 543 -13.96 14.01 18.96
CA ILE A 543 -13.12 13.70 20.12
C ILE A 543 -12.25 12.49 19.81
N LEU A 544 -10.92 12.66 19.91
CA LEU A 544 -9.96 11.56 19.97
C LEU A 544 -9.48 11.41 21.40
N ALA A 545 -9.40 10.18 21.91
CA ALA A 545 -8.79 9.89 23.19
C ALA A 545 -7.93 8.63 23.14
N SER A 546 -6.81 8.60 23.87
CA SER A 546 -6.13 7.36 24.22
C SER A 546 -6.42 7.00 25.67
N SER A 547 -6.71 5.74 25.93
CA SER A 547 -6.79 5.23 27.30
C SER A 547 -5.42 5.00 27.94
N SER A 548 -4.30 4.93 27.20
CA SER A 548 -2.97 4.69 27.79
C SER A 548 -1.78 5.08 26.89
N MET A 549 -0.55 4.88 27.40
CA MET A 549 0.70 4.88 26.63
C MET A 549 1.30 3.47 26.48
N GLU A 550 0.51 2.40 26.62
CA GLU A 550 0.92 1.06 26.17
C GLU A 550 1.22 1.12 24.67
N THR A 551 2.25 0.40 24.20
CA THR A 551 2.78 0.60 22.85
C THR A 551 3.38 -0.65 22.23
N GLU A 552 3.33 -0.74 20.91
CA GLU A 552 4.09 -1.70 20.10
C GLU A 552 5.02 -0.98 19.09
N THR A 553 5.28 0.32 19.28
CA THR A 553 6.16 1.17 18.43
C THR A 553 7.66 0.90 18.57
N GLU A 554 8.08 -0.15 19.28
CA GLU A 554 9.50 -0.48 19.42
C GLU A 554 10.07 -1.02 18.09
N ASN A 555 11.34 -0.72 17.81
CA ASN A 555 11.98 -1.17 16.57
C ASN A 555 12.37 -2.65 16.71
N ILE A 556 11.58 -3.54 16.11
CA ILE A 556 11.69 -5.01 16.28
C ILE A 556 12.95 -5.58 15.60
N ALA A 557 13.44 -4.94 14.54
CA ALA A 557 14.69 -5.32 13.88
C ALA A 557 15.92 -4.71 14.59
N PRO A 558 17.09 -5.39 14.59
CA PRO A 558 18.35 -4.79 15.04
C PRO A 558 18.68 -3.49 14.29
N TYR A 559 19.39 -2.57 14.92
CA TYR A 559 19.78 -1.34 14.25
C TYR A 559 20.79 -1.61 13.15
N THR A 560 20.50 -1.12 11.94
CA THR A 560 21.50 -0.83 10.93
C THR A 560 21.16 0.51 10.28
N PHE A 561 22.19 1.23 9.81
CA PHE A 561 22.02 2.45 9.03
C PHE A 561 21.33 2.21 7.66
N PHE A 562 21.12 0.95 7.28
CA PHE A 562 20.48 0.54 6.03
C PHE A 562 19.30 -0.44 6.27
N ASN A 563 18.39 -0.11 7.18
CA ASN A 563 17.23 -0.97 7.48
C ASN A 563 15.91 -0.45 6.90
N THR A 564 15.46 -1.02 5.78
CA THR A 564 14.14 -0.76 5.16
C THR A 564 12.95 -0.95 6.09
N LYS A 565 13.08 -1.77 7.13
CA LYS A 565 11.99 -2.12 8.06
C LYS A 565 11.90 -1.21 9.27
N ASP A 566 12.91 -0.37 9.54
CA ASP A 566 12.81 0.63 10.61
C ASP A 566 11.73 1.66 10.23
N CYS A 567 10.82 1.92 11.17
CA CYS A 567 9.65 2.78 11.01
C CYS A 567 8.58 2.37 9.98
N ALA A 568 8.93 1.73 8.86
CA ALA A 568 7.99 1.55 7.75
C ALA A 568 6.84 0.55 8.03
N MET A 569 6.99 -0.31 9.03
CA MET A 569 6.04 -1.38 9.36
C MET A 569 4.96 -0.94 10.39
N GLN A 570 5.34 -0.43 11.58
CA GLN A 570 4.40 -0.11 12.68
C GLN A 570 4.56 1.30 13.27
N GLY A 571 4.84 2.27 12.39
CA GLY A 571 5.46 3.51 12.85
C GLY A 571 6.74 3.19 13.61
N CYS A 572 7.18 4.12 14.46
CA CYS A 572 8.34 3.88 15.32
C CYS A 572 8.47 4.90 16.45
N LYS A 573 9.38 4.56 17.35
CA LYS A 573 10.03 5.43 18.32
C LYS A 573 11.49 5.69 17.92
N ALA A 574 12.02 6.87 18.25
CA ALA A 574 13.45 7.15 18.18
C ALA A 574 14.23 6.15 19.05
N ARG A 575 15.21 5.45 18.47
CA ARG A 575 15.56 4.10 18.93
C ARG A 575 16.12 4.03 20.35
N ALA A 576 16.92 5.02 20.77
CA ALA A 576 17.53 5.05 22.11
C ALA A 576 16.74 5.86 23.16
N ILE A 577 15.57 6.41 22.80
CA ILE A 577 14.73 7.19 23.72
C ILE A 577 13.67 6.27 24.36
N PRO A 578 13.49 6.25 25.69
CA PRO A 578 12.45 5.43 26.33
C PRO A 578 11.07 6.10 26.25
N MET A 579 10.00 5.30 26.20
CA MET A 579 8.61 5.78 26.18
C MET A 579 8.25 6.73 27.33
N SER A 580 8.92 6.61 28.48
CA SER A 580 8.75 7.52 29.63
C SER A 580 9.10 8.98 29.35
N LYS A 581 9.81 9.25 28.24
CA LYS A 581 10.10 10.62 27.77
C LYS A 581 8.94 11.27 27.03
N VAL A 582 7.95 10.54 26.51
CA VAL A 582 6.77 11.14 25.87
C VAL A 582 5.97 11.92 26.92
N LYS A 583 5.67 13.20 26.65
CA LYS A 583 4.91 14.11 27.52
C LYS A 583 3.62 14.63 26.88
N ALA A 584 3.55 14.63 25.56
CA ALA A 584 2.41 15.12 24.81
C ALA A 584 2.26 14.40 23.46
N ILE A 585 1.08 14.49 22.87
CA ILE A 585 0.81 14.04 21.50
C ILE A 585 0.65 15.25 20.59
N ARG A 586 1.55 15.41 19.63
CA ARG A 586 1.52 16.42 18.57
C ARG A 586 0.59 15.98 17.44
N PHE A 587 -0.17 16.91 16.90
CA PHE A 587 -1.05 16.71 15.74
C PHE A 587 -0.70 17.68 14.62
N TRP A 588 -0.58 17.17 13.39
CA TRP A 588 -0.59 17.99 12.18
C TRP A 588 -1.80 17.67 11.32
N LYS A 589 -2.44 18.71 10.79
CA LYS A 589 -3.34 18.61 9.65
C LYS A 589 -2.52 18.33 8.39
N VAL A 590 -2.90 17.30 7.64
CA VAL A 590 -2.29 16.96 6.35
C VAL A 590 -3.12 17.61 5.23
N LEU A 591 -2.45 18.27 4.28
CA LEU A 591 -3.10 18.90 3.13
C LEU A 591 -3.07 17.95 1.91
N PRO A 592 -4.21 17.64 1.29
CA PRO A 592 -4.26 16.83 0.07
C PRO A 592 -3.67 17.60 -1.11
N ASN A 593 -3.02 16.90 -2.04
CA ASN A 593 -2.46 17.52 -3.24
C ASN A 593 -3.59 17.88 -4.22
N LYS A 594 -3.61 19.14 -4.70
CA LYS A 594 -4.67 19.70 -5.57
C LYS A 594 -4.25 19.95 -7.01
N ASP A 595 -3.01 19.64 -7.36
CA ASP A 595 -2.44 19.83 -8.70
C ASP A 595 -1.67 18.57 -9.13
N LYS A 596 -1.93 18.08 -10.35
CA LYS A 596 -1.20 16.95 -10.93
C LYS A 596 0.30 17.20 -10.98
N THR A 597 0.74 18.42 -11.30
CA THR A 597 2.16 18.78 -11.50
C THR A 597 3.00 18.88 -10.23
N THR A 598 2.38 18.73 -9.05
CA THR A 598 2.96 18.95 -7.71
C THR A 598 4.38 18.40 -7.54
N TYR A 599 4.63 17.15 -7.95
CA TYR A 599 5.93 16.48 -7.81
C TYR A 599 7.06 17.10 -8.65
N VAL A 600 6.79 17.50 -9.89
CA VAL A 600 7.87 17.88 -10.82
C VAL A 600 8.26 19.34 -10.64
N SER A 601 7.29 20.23 -10.39
CA SER A 601 7.46 21.68 -10.55
C SER A 601 7.02 22.57 -9.39
N LYS A 602 6.49 22.04 -8.27
CA LYS A 602 5.90 22.90 -7.21
C LYS A 602 6.25 22.56 -5.76
N LEU A 603 6.16 21.31 -5.32
CA LEU A 603 6.40 20.94 -3.92
C LEU A 603 7.58 19.97 -3.75
N ARG A 604 8.29 20.12 -2.63
CA ARG A 604 9.40 19.27 -2.21
C ARG A 604 9.18 18.89 -0.74
N THR A 605 8.94 17.61 -0.45
CA THR A 605 8.82 17.10 0.94
C THR A 605 9.08 15.60 1.00
N VAL A 606 9.76 15.12 2.06
CA VAL A 606 9.95 13.68 2.28
C VAL A 606 8.67 12.98 2.74
N SER A 607 7.67 13.74 3.19
CA SER A 607 6.43 13.20 3.76
C SER A 607 5.34 12.86 2.73
N GLY A 608 5.38 13.45 1.54
CA GLY A 608 4.36 13.27 0.48
C GLY A 608 3.31 14.39 0.38
N ASN A 609 3.13 15.20 1.43
CA ASN A 609 2.08 16.22 1.54
C ASN A 609 2.57 17.45 2.33
N GLU A 610 1.96 18.61 2.09
CA GLU A 610 2.11 19.78 2.98
C GLU A 610 1.35 19.55 4.30
N GLN A 611 1.83 20.15 5.40
CA GLN A 611 1.33 19.93 6.76
C GLN A 611 1.21 21.25 7.53
N ILE A 612 0.22 21.33 8.42
CA ILE A 612 0.00 22.47 9.32
C ILE A 612 -0.10 21.94 10.75
N LEU A 613 0.68 22.52 11.67
CA LEU A 613 0.63 22.16 13.09
C LEU A 613 -0.73 22.55 13.71
N LEU A 614 -1.42 21.59 14.31
CA LEU A 614 -2.60 21.85 15.13
C LEU A 614 -2.21 22.10 16.59
N GLY A 615 -1.20 21.38 17.08
CA GLY A 615 -0.60 21.58 18.40
C GLY A 615 -0.34 20.28 19.14
N ASP A 616 0.12 20.42 20.38
CA ASP A 616 0.52 19.36 21.31
C ASP A 616 -0.53 19.22 22.42
N VAL A 617 -0.97 17.99 22.67
CA VAL A 617 -1.96 17.64 23.70
C VAL A 617 -1.25 17.01 24.91
N PRO A 618 -1.41 17.53 26.15
CA PRO A 618 -0.81 16.94 27.35
C PRO A 618 -1.26 15.50 27.59
N LEU A 619 -0.32 14.65 28.01
CA LEU A 619 -0.66 13.37 28.64
C LEU A 619 -1.08 13.60 30.10
N ASN A 620 -2.13 12.89 30.53
CA ASN A 620 -2.51 12.76 31.92
C ASN A 620 -1.46 11.92 32.70
N LYS A 621 -1.52 11.95 34.04
CA LYS A 621 -0.60 11.19 34.91
C LYS A 621 -0.62 9.68 34.68
N ASP A 622 -1.71 9.14 34.14
CA ASP A 622 -1.90 7.74 33.80
C ASP A 622 -1.60 7.43 32.31
N GLY A 623 -1.01 8.38 31.57
CA GLY A 623 -0.71 8.26 30.15
C GLY A 623 -1.91 8.40 29.21
N SER A 624 -3.12 8.65 29.72
CA SER A 624 -4.29 8.90 28.86
C SER A 624 -4.31 10.32 28.31
N PHE A 625 -5.07 10.59 27.24
CA PHE A 625 -5.40 11.96 26.81
C PHE A 625 -6.78 12.01 26.16
N ALA A 626 -7.43 13.17 26.15
CA ALA A 626 -8.62 13.45 25.34
C ALA A 626 -8.50 14.82 24.65
N ALA A 627 -8.71 14.84 23.33
CA ALA A 627 -8.56 16.02 22.49
C ALA A 627 -9.78 16.24 21.59
N GLU A 628 -10.21 17.50 21.46
CA GLU A 628 -11.11 17.92 20.39
C GLU A 628 -10.29 18.33 19.16
N LEU A 629 -10.47 17.60 18.07
CA LEU A 629 -9.81 17.84 16.79
C LEU A 629 -10.78 18.48 15.79
N PRO A 630 -10.29 19.20 14.77
CA PRO A 630 -11.12 19.61 13.65
C PRO A 630 -11.75 18.39 12.95
N CYS A 631 -13.08 18.40 12.79
CA CYS A 631 -13.80 17.36 12.07
C CYS A 631 -13.42 17.32 10.59
N ASP A 632 -13.57 16.14 9.98
CA ASP A 632 -13.36 15.85 8.55
C ASP A 632 -12.00 16.31 8.00
N THR A 633 -11.05 16.49 8.93
CA THR A 633 -9.71 16.99 8.66
C THR A 633 -8.73 15.82 8.73
N PRO A 634 -7.98 15.56 7.65
CA PRO A 634 -6.92 14.55 7.67
C PRO A 634 -5.81 15.01 8.63
N TYR A 635 -5.40 14.14 9.55
CA TYR A 635 -4.33 14.41 10.50
C TYR A 635 -3.36 13.24 10.61
N ILE A 636 -2.17 13.56 11.12
CA ILE A 636 -1.18 12.60 11.62
C ILE A 636 -0.83 12.96 13.06
N MET A 637 -0.39 11.99 13.86
CA MET A 637 0.05 12.21 15.24
C MET A 637 1.49 11.77 15.51
N ALA A 638 2.11 12.38 16.52
CA ALA A 638 3.43 12.03 17.03
C ALA A 638 3.49 12.16 18.55
N GLY A 639 4.31 11.34 19.21
CA GLY A 639 4.67 11.55 20.60
C GLY A 639 5.85 12.52 20.70
N VAL A 640 5.74 13.52 21.57
CA VAL A 640 6.81 14.51 21.80
C VAL A 640 7.32 14.50 23.23
N ASP A 641 8.59 14.86 23.41
CA ASP A 641 9.26 14.95 24.70
C ASP A 641 9.05 16.31 25.40
N GLU A 642 9.74 16.52 26.52
CA GLU A 642 9.69 17.76 27.31
C GLU A 642 10.26 18.99 26.58
N ASP A 643 11.13 18.81 25.58
CA ASP A 643 11.67 19.88 24.73
C ASP A 643 10.82 20.11 23.46
N GLY A 644 9.76 19.32 23.26
CA GLY A 644 8.88 19.36 22.10
C GLY A 644 9.47 18.72 20.84
N ASN A 645 10.47 17.83 21.00
CA ASN A 645 11.04 17.04 19.92
C ASN A 645 10.11 15.87 19.57
N THR A 646 9.96 15.52 18.29
CA THR A 646 9.27 14.28 17.90
C THR A 646 10.12 13.06 18.25
N ILE A 647 9.57 12.15 19.05
CA ILE A 647 10.22 10.90 19.49
C ILE A 647 9.38 9.64 19.23
N LEU A 648 8.11 9.80 18.85
CA LEU A 648 7.19 8.75 18.39
C LEU A 648 6.50 9.25 17.13
N ARG A 649 6.28 8.42 16.11
CA ARG A 649 5.61 8.85 14.87
C ARG A 649 4.63 7.82 14.32
N ASP A 650 3.38 8.23 14.16
CA ASP A 650 2.39 7.56 13.31
C ASP A 650 2.62 7.92 11.83
N GLN A 651 2.23 7.04 10.92
CA GLN A 651 2.39 7.24 9.48
C GLN A 651 1.07 7.17 8.69
N VAL A 652 0.06 6.47 9.24
CA VAL A 652 -1.28 6.42 8.63
C VAL A 652 -2.02 7.72 8.89
N VAL A 653 -2.49 8.38 7.82
CA VAL A 653 -3.39 9.53 7.96
C VAL A 653 -4.73 9.05 8.48
N GLN A 654 -5.29 9.77 9.47
CA GLN A 654 -6.61 9.50 10.02
C GLN A 654 -7.48 10.76 9.96
N SER A 655 -8.77 10.61 10.18
CA SER A 655 -9.71 11.72 10.40
C SER A 655 -10.84 11.27 11.31
N LEU A 656 -11.51 12.23 11.96
CA LEU A 656 -12.76 12.00 12.68
C LEU A 656 -13.95 12.57 11.91
N ARG A 657 -15.07 11.85 11.88
CA ARG A 657 -16.34 12.34 11.34
C ARG A 657 -17.03 13.25 12.35
N ALA A 658 -17.80 14.24 11.87
CA ALA A 658 -18.60 15.12 12.74
C ALA A 658 -19.37 14.34 13.82
N GLY A 659 -19.18 14.69 15.09
CA GLY A 659 -19.77 14.01 16.25
C GLY A 659 -19.16 12.66 16.65
N GLU A 660 -18.08 12.20 16.02
CA GLU A 660 -17.38 10.96 16.39
C GLU A 660 -16.62 11.11 17.71
N VAL A 661 -16.77 10.11 18.59
CA VAL A 661 -15.86 9.86 19.71
C VAL A 661 -15.05 8.61 19.38
N ARG A 662 -13.75 8.77 19.12
CA ARG A 662 -12.81 7.68 18.86
C ARG A 662 -11.91 7.47 20.06
N THR A 663 -11.77 6.22 20.48
CA THR A 663 -10.83 5.81 21.53
C THR A 663 -9.79 4.87 20.94
N CYS A 664 -8.51 5.18 21.11
CA CYS A 664 -7.43 4.19 20.99
C CYS A 664 -7.05 3.67 22.39
N LYS A 665 -6.42 2.49 22.43
CA LYS A 665 -6.05 1.81 23.68
C LYS A 665 -4.58 2.04 24.07
N GLY A 666 -3.77 2.48 23.12
CA GLY A 666 -2.34 2.73 23.24
C GLY A 666 -1.77 3.29 21.92
N CYS A 667 -0.45 3.41 21.84
CA CYS A 667 0.26 3.82 20.63
C CYS A 667 0.58 2.60 19.75
N HIS A 668 -0.06 2.48 18.58
CA HIS A 668 0.12 1.32 17.69
C HIS A 668 -0.12 -0.03 18.40
N LEU A 669 -1.08 -0.07 19.32
CA LEU A 669 -1.49 -1.30 20.01
C LEU A 669 -2.46 -2.07 19.10
N HIS A 670 -1.93 -3.07 18.40
CA HIS A 670 -2.58 -3.82 17.31
C HIS A 670 -2.63 -5.33 17.55
N SER A 671 -1.99 -5.85 18.60
CA SER A 671 -1.99 -7.29 18.90
C SER A 671 -3.05 -7.76 19.90
N LYS A 672 -3.48 -6.87 20.79
CA LYS A 672 -4.21 -7.25 22.02
C LYS A 672 -5.16 -6.15 22.49
N PRO A 673 -6.17 -6.48 23.31
CA PRO A 673 -6.96 -5.48 24.01
C PRO A 673 -6.07 -4.68 24.96
N GLY A 674 -6.15 -3.34 24.92
CA GLY A 674 -5.59 -2.48 25.96
C GLY A 674 -6.64 -1.97 26.94
N ARG A 675 -6.22 -1.10 27.88
CA ARG A 675 -7.09 -0.56 28.96
C ARG A 675 -8.42 0.01 28.42
N PRO A 676 -9.59 -0.32 29.00
CA PRO A 676 -10.86 0.36 28.71
C PRO A 676 -10.75 1.88 28.86
N ILE A 677 -11.54 2.66 28.11
CA ILE A 677 -11.39 4.12 28.18
C ILE A 677 -11.92 4.64 29.53
N GLU A 678 -12.97 4.00 30.04
CA GLU A 678 -13.68 4.27 31.28
C GLU A 678 -12.75 4.23 32.51
N ASP A 679 -11.70 3.41 32.46
CA ASP A 679 -10.69 3.23 33.51
C ASP A 679 -9.55 4.27 33.44
N SER A 680 -9.69 5.30 32.61
CA SER A 680 -8.66 6.33 32.36
C SER A 680 -9.12 7.74 32.74
N ILE A 681 -8.15 8.60 33.09
CA ILE A 681 -8.42 10.01 33.40
C ILE A 681 -9.09 10.72 32.19
N ALA A 682 -8.70 10.36 30.97
CA ALA A 682 -9.24 10.91 29.72
C ALA A 682 -10.77 10.78 29.57
N TYR A 683 -11.40 9.74 30.12
CA TYR A 683 -12.85 9.58 30.05
C TYR A 683 -13.60 10.73 30.74
N SER A 684 -13.11 11.16 31.91
CA SER A 684 -13.67 12.32 32.62
C SER A 684 -13.57 13.63 31.82
N GLN A 685 -12.61 13.70 30.89
CA GLN A 685 -12.35 14.87 30.05
C GLN A 685 -13.28 14.94 28.82
N PHE A 686 -14.12 13.94 28.53
CA PHE A 686 -15.00 13.98 27.33
C PHE A 686 -16.02 15.14 27.36
N SER A 687 -16.38 15.62 28.54
CA SER A 687 -17.20 16.82 28.70
C SER A 687 -16.46 18.09 28.24
N SER A 688 -15.17 18.19 28.55
CA SER A 688 -14.30 19.35 28.28
C SER A 688 -12.90 18.88 27.85
N PRO A 689 -12.75 18.32 26.64
CA PRO A 689 -11.48 17.79 26.14
C PRO A 689 -10.50 18.93 25.81
N PHE A 690 -9.23 18.60 25.61
CA PHE A 690 -8.22 19.60 25.22
C PHE A 690 -8.47 20.07 23.78
N GLN A 691 -8.67 21.37 23.55
CA GLN A 691 -9.19 21.86 22.27
C GLN A 691 -8.09 22.33 21.32
N LEU A 692 -7.93 21.63 20.18
CA LEU A 692 -7.11 22.08 19.04
C LEU A 692 -7.95 22.81 17.97
N THR A 693 -9.22 23.11 18.26
CA THR A 693 -10.18 23.78 17.37
C THR A 693 -10.23 25.31 17.54
N LEU A 694 -9.72 25.85 18.65
CA LEU A 694 -9.85 27.28 19.02
C LEU A 694 -8.87 28.24 18.31
N GLY A 695 -8.17 27.80 17.26
CA GLY A 695 -7.21 28.63 16.51
C GLY A 695 -5.94 29.02 17.28
N LYS A 696 -5.77 28.53 18.51
CA LYS A 696 -4.50 28.56 19.25
C LYS A 696 -3.71 27.31 18.93
N VAL A 697 -2.40 27.44 18.76
CA VAL A 697 -1.48 26.31 18.59
C VAL A 697 -0.67 26.14 19.88
N PRO A 698 -1.09 25.28 20.81
CA PRO A 698 -0.30 24.94 21.99
C PRO A 698 0.87 24.04 21.59
N THR A 699 2.06 24.31 22.14
CA THR A 699 3.26 23.47 21.93
C THR A 699 4.01 23.27 23.23
N MET A 700 4.60 22.08 23.41
CA MET A 700 5.54 21.79 24.48
C MET A 700 6.92 22.40 24.15
N GLN A 701 7.52 23.09 25.13
CA GLN A 701 8.90 23.59 25.03
C GLN A 701 9.54 23.71 26.42
N LYS A 702 10.61 22.93 26.66
CA LYS A 702 11.38 22.90 27.92
C LYS A 702 10.51 22.67 29.17
N GLY A 703 9.52 21.79 29.07
CA GLY A 703 8.54 21.47 30.12
C GLY A 703 7.42 22.52 30.30
N TRP A 704 7.39 23.58 29.49
CA TRP A 704 6.37 24.63 29.54
C TRP A 704 5.43 24.56 28.34
N TRP A 705 4.18 24.98 28.56
CA TRP A 705 3.16 25.12 27.53
C TRP A 705 3.18 26.52 26.93
N ILE A 706 3.47 26.62 25.64
CA ILE A 706 3.47 27.88 24.89
C ILE A 706 2.33 27.83 23.89
N ALA A 707 1.34 28.71 24.02
CA ALA A 707 0.22 28.83 23.09
C ALA A 707 0.44 30.01 22.14
N GLN A 708 0.54 29.72 20.84
CA GLN A 708 0.68 30.76 19.81
C GLN A 708 -0.69 31.19 19.27
N SER A 709 -0.83 32.48 18.97
CA SER A 709 -2.10 33.14 18.59
C SER A 709 -2.40 33.14 17.09
N GLN A 710 -1.57 32.50 16.27
CA GLN A 710 -1.80 32.28 14.85
C GLN A 710 -1.48 30.85 14.49
N ALA A 711 -2.23 30.30 13.53
CA ALA A 711 -1.90 29.02 12.91
C ALA A 711 -0.56 29.15 12.17
N LEU A 712 0.48 28.49 12.70
CA LEU A 712 1.74 28.38 12.00
C LEU A 712 1.59 27.40 10.85
N THR A 713 1.75 27.88 9.61
CA THR A 713 2.33 27.03 8.57
C THR A 713 3.69 26.56 9.08
N GLU A 714 3.97 25.26 8.98
CA GLU A 714 5.29 24.72 9.32
C GLU A 714 6.40 25.45 8.53
N PRO A 715 7.62 25.58 9.08
CA PRO A 715 8.69 26.35 8.43
C PRO A 715 8.93 25.88 6.98
N GLU A 716 9.11 26.84 6.07
CA GLU A 716 9.42 26.55 4.66
C GLU A 716 10.89 26.87 4.38
N TYR A 717 11.56 26.02 3.58
CA TYR A 717 12.99 26.14 3.34
C TYR A 717 13.42 27.55 2.89
N THR A 718 12.78 28.12 1.88
CA THR A 718 13.19 29.42 1.31
C THR A 718 12.94 30.57 2.29
N LYS A 719 11.78 30.57 2.92
CA LYS A 719 11.32 31.64 3.82
C LYS A 719 12.03 31.62 5.16
N ASP A 720 12.22 30.44 5.75
CA ASP A 720 12.56 30.29 7.17
C ASP A 720 13.95 29.65 7.38
N ILE A 721 14.41 28.77 6.48
CA ILE A 721 15.67 28.01 6.65
C ILE A 721 16.85 28.66 5.93
N LEU A 722 16.69 29.07 4.67
CA LEU A 722 17.72 29.72 3.86
C LEU A 722 18.30 30.99 4.53
N PRO A 723 17.50 31.86 5.21
CA PRO A 723 18.05 32.97 5.98
C PRO A 723 18.94 32.54 7.16
N ILE A 724 18.65 31.40 7.79
CA ILE A 724 19.49 30.82 8.87
C ILE A 724 20.80 30.30 8.26
N LEU A 725 20.72 29.53 7.17
CA LEU A 725 21.92 29.03 6.45
C LEU A 725 22.85 30.17 6.03
N ASN A 726 22.30 31.22 5.43
CA ASN A 726 23.06 32.40 4.99
C ASN A 726 23.75 33.13 6.17
N ARG A 727 23.09 33.18 7.34
CA ARG A 727 23.61 33.87 8.54
C ARG A 727 24.63 33.02 9.31
N ARG A 728 24.44 31.71 9.37
CA ARG A 728 25.14 30.81 10.31
C ARG A 728 26.09 29.80 9.67
N CYS A 729 25.94 29.48 8.39
CA CYS A 729 26.61 28.33 7.78
C CYS A 729 27.42 28.68 6.52
N VAL A 730 26.90 29.56 5.66
CA VAL A 730 27.47 29.85 4.32
C VAL A 730 28.91 30.37 4.35
N SER A 731 29.31 31.11 5.39
CA SER A 731 30.68 31.61 5.57
C SER A 731 31.74 30.50 5.58
N CYS A 732 31.40 29.31 6.10
CA CYS A 732 32.28 28.14 6.12
C CYS A 732 31.89 27.09 5.06
N HIS A 733 30.61 27.03 4.68
CA HIS A 733 30.05 26.06 3.73
C HIS A 733 29.88 26.63 2.31
N SER A 734 30.88 27.36 1.82
CA SER A 734 30.90 27.94 0.47
C SER A 734 32.16 27.57 -0.30
N GLY A 735 32.08 27.67 -1.63
CA GLY A 735 33.19 27.31 -2.53
C GLY A 735 33.62 25.83 -2.51
N PRO A 736 34.57 25.41 -3.36
CA PRO A 736 35.05 24.01 -3.41
C PRO A 736 35.65 23.48 -2.10
N SER A 737 36.05 24.37 -1.19
CA SER A 737 36.68 24.04 0.10
C SER A 737 35.67 23.78 1.23
N ALA A 738 34.36 23.78 0.96
CA ALA A 738 33.33 23.56 1.98
C ALA A 738 33.52 22.20 2.71
N PRO A 739 33.48 22.18 4.06
CA PRO A 739 33.70 20.96 4.84
C PRO A 739 32.82 19.78 4.40
N ASN A 740 33.44 18.60 4.29
CA ASN A 740 32.83 17.35 3.81
C ASN A 740 32.15 17.42 2.42
N GLY A 741 32.38 18.47 1.64
CA GLY A 741 31.73 18.72 0.34
C GLY A 741 30.36 19.39 0.42
N LEU A 742 29.87 19.70 1.63
CA LEU A 742 28.54 20.28 1.85
C LEU A 742 28.53 21.78 1.53
N ARG A 743 28.18 22.12 0.28
CA ARG A 743 27.88 23.48 -0.19
C ARG A 743 26.50 23.94 0.29
N LEU A 744 26.46 25.07 1.00
CA LEU A 744 25.24 25.72 1.50
C LEU A 744 24.97 27.08 0.83
N ASP A 745 25.84 27.51 -0.08
CA ASP A 745 25.80 28.78 -0.82
C ASP A 745 25.06 28.72 -2.17
N ILE A 746 24.40 27.60 -2.49
CA ILE A 746 23.66 27.41 -3.75
C ILE A 746 22.16 27.49 -3.44
N SER A 747 21.58 28.67 -3.68
CA SER A 747 20.17 28.96 -3.46
C SER A 747 19.22 28.08 -4.31
N GLY A 748 17.92 28.16 -4.00
CA GLY A 748 16.87 27.42 -4.71
C GLY A 748 16.64 26.01 -4.18
N THR A 749 15.82 25.26 -4.90
CA THR A 749 15.36 23.90 -4.52
C THR A 749 15.38 22.94 -5.72
N SER A 750 16.28 23.19 -6.66
CA SER A 750 16.51 22.36 -7.84
C SER A 750 16.96 20.95 -7.41
N LEU A 751 16.41 19.93 -8.07
CA LEU A 751 16.88 18.55 -7.93
C LEU A 751 18.22 18.36 -8.64
N PHE A 752 18.88 17.23 -8.39
CA PHE A 752 20.14 16.87 -9.04
C PHE A 752 20.06 16.99 -10.57
N ASN A 753 20.99 17.74 -11.16
CA ASN A 753 21.14 17.85 -12.61
C ASN A 753 22.47 17.24 -13.06
N TYR A 754 22.41 16.18 -13.85
CA TYR A 754 23.58 15.49 -14.41
C TYR A 754 24.45 16.37 -15.33
N THR A 755 23.90 17.42 -15.95
CA THR A 755 24.69 18.31 -16.83
C THR A 755 25.39 19.43 -16.09
N THR A 756 24.88 19.85 -14.93
CA THR A 756 25.50 20.86 -14.06
C THR A 756 25.52 20.43 -12.58
N PRO A 757 26.12 19.27 -12.20
CA PRO A 757 26.02 18.75 -10.84
C PRO A 757 26.51 19.73 -9.76
N ALA A 758 27.53 20.52 -10.09
CA ALA A 758 28.06 21.57 -9.23
C ALA A 758 27.01 22.62 -8.80
N MET A 759 25.97 22.85 -9.60
CA MET A 759 24.87 23.80 -9.35
C MET A 759 23.64 23.16 -8.69
N THR A 760 23.76 21.94 -8.17
CA THR A 760 22.69 21.31 -7.38
C THR A 760 22.49 22.07 -6.07
N SER A 761 21.23 22.43 -5.78
CA SER A 761 20.83 23.28 -4.65
C SER A 761 21.28 22.78 -3.28
N SER A 762 21.45 23.72 -2.35
CA SER A 762 21.73 23.43 -0.94
C SER A 762 20.59 22.66 -0.26
N TRP A 763 19.33 22.89 -0.66
CA TRP A 763 18.20 22.08 -0.21
C TRP A 763 18.38 20.61 -0.60
N PHE A 764 18.74 20.31 -1.85
CA PHE A 764 18.94 18.93 -2.29
C PHE A 764 20.10 18.27 -1.53
N ARG A 765 21.21 18.99 -1.35
CA ARG A 765 22.38 18.50 -0.61
C ARG A 765 22.07 18.15 0.85
N ILE A 766 21.20 18.93 1.51
CA ILE A 766 20.74 18.64 2.87
C ILE A 766 19.70 17.50 2.86
N VAL A 767 18.68 17.53 2.01
CA VAL A 767 17.46 16.73 2.20
C VAL A 767 17.38 15.50 1.31
N ALA A 768 17.93 15.54 0.09
CA ALA A 768 17.60 14.61 -0.98
C ALA A 768 18.81 13.94 -1.68
N ASP A 769 20.03 14.16 -1.21
CA ASP A 769 21.24 13.48 -1.72
C ASP A 769 21.35 12.02 -1.25
N SER A 770 20.35 11.20 -1.62
CA SER A 770 20.28 9.77 -1.27
C SER A 770 21.42 8.96 -1.87
N ASN A 771 22.05 9.42 -2.95
CA ASN A 771 23.15 8.73 -3.64
C ASN A 771 24.53 9.26 -3.24
N GLN A 772 24.58 10.15 -2.24
CA GLN A 772 25.81 10.69 -1.66
C GLN A 772 26.74 11.32 -2.72
N TYR A 773 26.19 12.13 -3.64
CA TYR A 773 26.97 12.85 -4.65
C TYR A 773 27.82 13.97 -4.05
N PHE A 774 27.40 14.55 -2.92
CA PHE A 774 28.02 15.72 -2.30
C PHE A 774 28.51 15.47 -0.87
N VAL A 775 28.88 14.23 -0.58
CA VAL A 775 29.50 13.80 0.68
C VAL A 775 30.90 13.26 0.37
N ALA A 776 31.92 13.78 1.06
CA ALA A 776 33.30 13.36 0.84
C ALA A 776 33.55 11.87 1.14
N ASN A 777 32.98 11.37 2.25
CA ASN A 777 33.10 9.99 2.69
C ASN A 777 31.79 9.25 2.41
N LYS A 778 31.65 8.68 1.21
CA LYS A 778 30.48 7.87 0.86
C LYS A 778 30.45 6.56 1.65
N ARG A 779 29.27 6.16 2.11
CA ARG A 779 29.01 4.87 2.75
C ARG A 779 28.29 3.94 1.77
N SER A 780 28.90 2.82 1.41
CA SER A 780 28.22 1.75 0.64
C SER A 780 27.61 0.71 1.58
N TYR A 781 26.56 0.04 1.12
CA TYR A 781 25.98 -1.09 1.84
C TYR A 781 26.72 -2.38 1.47
N PHE A 782 27.44 -2.94 2.43
CA PHE A 782 28.42 -4.01 2.22
C PHE A 782 27.88 -5.34 1.66
N SER A 783 26.56 -5.55 1.56
CA SER A 783 25.99 -6.88 1.25
C SER A 783 25.37 -7.06 -0.14
N LEU A 784 25.35 -6.05 -1.02
CA LEU A 784 24.70 -6.15 -2.35
C LEU A 784 25.55 -5.66 -3.53
N ASP A 785 26.20 -4.50 -3.42
CA ASP A 785 27.19 -4.02 -4.39
C ASP A 785 28.11 -2.98 -3.72
N PRO A 786 29.44 -3.18 -3.66
CA PRO A 786 30.35 -2.21 -3.07
C PRO A 786 30.37 -0.85 -3.79
N ASN A 787 29.85 -0.77 -5.02
CA ASN A 787 29.71 0.47 -5.79
C ASN A 787 28.35 1.18 -5.61
N ASN A 788 27.42 0.57 -4.86
CA ASN A 788 26.12 1.18 -4.58
C ASN A 788 26.18 2.03 -3.31
N TYR A 789 26.01 3.35 -3.50
CA TYR A 789 26.01 4.37 -2.45
C TYR A 789 24.62 4.94 -2.17
N SER A 790 23.55 4.28 -2.62
CA SER A 790 22.18 4.69 -2.31
C SER A 790 21.87 4.39 -0.83
N LEU A 791 21.39 5.41 -0.13
CA LEU A 791 20.92 5.33 1.25
C LEU A 791 19.55 4.68 1.32
N GLU A 792 19.39 3.80 2.30
CA GLU A 792 18.09 3.23 2.66
C GLU A 792 17.29 4.15 3.57
N LYS A 793 15.97 3.89 3.63
CA LYS A 793 15.11 4.57 4.60
C LYS A 793 15.41 4.11 6.03
N PRO A 794 15.24 4.98 7.06
CA PRO A 794 14.61 6.31 7.03
C PRO A 794 15.49 7.46 6.50
N HIS A 795 16.74 7.23 6.09
CA HIS A 795 17.62 8.28 5.60
C HIS A 795 17.20 8.80 4.21
N SER A 796 17.15 10.13 4.06
CA SER A 796 16.91 10.81 2.78
C SER A 796 18.17 11.47 2.21
N SER A 797 19.14 11.71 3.10
CA SER A 797 20.54 12.03 2.84
C SER A 797 21.37 11.57 4.06
N VAL A 798 22.70 11.74 4.04
CA VAL A 798 23.54 11.54 5.25
C VAL A 798 23.20 12.55 6.35
N TYR A 799 22.62 13.69 5.98
CA TYR A 799 22.32 14.80 6.88
C TYR A 799 20.91 14.74 7.48
N VAL A 800 19.98 14.00 6.87
CA VAL A 800 18.56 13.94 7.26
C VAL A 800 18.04 12.51 7.41
N ASN A 801 17.59 12.20 8.61
CA ASN A 801 16.67 11.10 8.91
C ASN A 801 15.24 11.64 8.74
N SER A 802 14.45 11.02 7.87
CA SER A 802 13.11 11.52 7.54
C SER A 802 12.05 11.22 8.60
N ALA A 803 12.30 10.30 9.54
CA ALA A 803 11.38 9.99 10.65
C ALA A 803 11.53 10.97 11.83
N PHE A 804 12.76 11.30 12.21
CA PHE A 804 13.03 12.11 13.40
C PHE A 804 14.08 13.17 13.13
N ALA A 805 13.72 14.45 13.34
CA ALA A 805 14.67 15.56 13.28
C ALA A 805 15.85 15.36 14.25
N ILE A 806 15.59 14.78 15.43
CA ILE A 806 16.62 14.47 16.43
C ILE A 806 17.57 13.33 16.04
N GLU A 807 17.27 12.53 15.01
CA GLU A 807 18.19 11.53 14.45
C GLU A 807 18.93 12.05 13.19
N SER A 808 18.82 13.35 12.89
CA SER A 808 19.44 13.99 11.72
C SER A 808 20.77 14.67 12.07
N LEU A 809 21.86 14.25 11.42
CA LEU A 809 23.20 14.85 11.58
C LEU A 809 23.20 16.38 11.34
N PHE A 810 22.36 16.89 10.43
CA PHE A 810 22.19 18.32 10.21
C PHE A 810 21.81 19.07 11.49
N LEU A 811 20.84 18.54 12.24
CA LEU A 811 20.38 19.15 13.49
C LEU A 811 21.43 18.99 14.60
N TRP A 812 22.16 17.86 14.65
CA TRP A 812 23.24 17.68 15.62
C TRP A 812 24.37 18.69 15.41
N LYS A 813 24.76 18.94 14.15
CA LYS A 813 25.80 19.92 13.81
C LYS A 813 25.35 21.35 14.09
N ALA A 814 24.09 21.68 13.79
CA ALA A 814 23.51 22.95 14.21
C ALA A 814 23.56 23.12 15.74
N ALA A 815 23.16 22.11 16.51
CA ALA A 815 23.13 22.12 17.98
C ALA A 815 24.51 21.97 18.66
N ASN A 816 25.56 21.67 17.90
CA ASN A 816 26.86 21.17 18.38
C ASN A 816 26.74 20.05 19.44
N LYS A 817 25.77 19.14 19.27
CA LYS A 817 25.64 17.94 20.10
C LYS A 817 24.72 16.92 19.43
N ARG A 818 24.95 15.66 19.74
CA ARG A 818 24.08 14.55 19.36
C ARG A 818 22.76 14.59 20.18
N LEU A 819 21.62 14.32 19.53
CA LEU A 819 20.27 14.54 20.10
C LEU A 819 19.40 13.28 20.23
N ASP A 820 19.83 12.16 19.66
CA ASP A 820 19.05 10.91 19.58
C ASP A 820 19.23 9.98 20.80
N GLY A 821 20.02 10.38 21.79
CA GLY A 821 20.38 9.55 22.94
C GLY A 821 21.45 8.50 22.66
N ARG A 822 22.04 8.48 21.46
CA ARG A 822 23.14 7.59 21.08
C ARG A 822 24.50 8.32 21.18
N SER A 823 25.57 7.55 21.05
CA SER A 823 26.96 7.99 20.88
C SER A 823 27.53 7.42 19.58
N ASP A 824 28.65 7.98 19.10
CA ASP A 824 29.31 7.47 17.89
C ASP A 824 29.89 6.04 18.07
N SER A 825 30.10 5.61 19.32
CA SER A 825 30.43 4.23 19.65
C SER A 825 29.23 3.29 19.79
N SER A 826 27.98 3.77 19.63
CA SER A 826 26.77 2.95 19.85
C SER A 826 26.58 1.88 18.78
N TYR A 827 26.93 2.18 17.52
CA TYR A 827 26.87 1.21 16.41
C TYR A 827 27.95 1.51 15.36
N THR A 828 28.62 0.47 14.87
CA THR A 828 29.77 0.60 13.94
C THR A 828 29.40 1.02 12.52
N ASN A 829 28.12 1.03 12.15
CA ASN A 829 27.61 1.37 10.82
C ASN A 829 26.81 2.68 10.78
N ASP A 830 26.60 3.35 11.92
CA ASP A 830 25.80 4.56 12.09
C ASP A 830 26.47 5.82 11.53
N VAL A 831 25.70 6.90 11.38
CA VAL A 831 26.27 8.22 11.12
C VAL A 831 26.86 8.80 12.40
N ASP A 832 28.15 9.13 12.35
CA ASP A 832 28.86 9.72 13.47
C ASP A 832 28.56 11.21 13.58
N PHE A 833 28.44 11.72 14.81
CA PHE A 833 28.60 13.15 15.06
C PHE A 833 30.03 13.58 14.75
N GLY A 834 31.04 12.85 15.23
CA GLY A 834 32.46 13.16 15.05
C GLY A 834 32.89 14.40 15.85
N ALA A 835 33.87 15.15 15.33
CA ALA A 835 34.40 16.33 16.01
C ALA A 835 33.35 17.45 16.19
N ASP A 836 33.48 18.20 17.29
CA ASP A 836 32.67 19.39 17.59
C ASP A 836 32.57 20.35 16.40
N HIS A 837 31.39 20.93 16.24
CA HIS A 837 31.03 21.85 15.17
C HIS A 837 30.79 23.25 15.73
N PRO A 838 31.64 24.24 15.42
CA PRO A 838 31.44 25.63 15.83
C PRO A 838 30.06 26.12 15.42
N THR A 839 29.28 26.64 16.37
CA THR A 839 27.92 27.13 16.13
C THR A 839 27.62 28.34 17.01
N GLU A 840 26.93 29.31 16.42
CA GLU A 840 26.30 30.44 17.13
C GLU A 840 24.77 30.42 16.97
N ILE A 841 24.20 29.27 16.57
CA ILE A 841 22.76 29.17 16.35
C ILE A 841 22.01 29.46 17.65
N THR A 842 20.97 30.29 17.57
CA THR A 842 20.08 30.52 18.72
C THR A 842 19.13 29.34 18.93
N GLU A 843 18.58 29.21 20.13
CA GLU A 843 17.58 28.18 20.43
C GLU A 843 16.32 28.31 19.53
N SER A 844 15.95 29.54 19.14
CA SER A 844 14.82 29.78 18.23
C SER A 844 15.13 29.36 16.80
N GLU A 845 16.32 29.67 16.28
CA GLU A 845 16.79 29.19 14.98
C GLU A 845 16.88 27.64 14.97
N LEU A 846 17.40 27.02 16.04
CA LEU A 846 17.49 25.57 16.16
C LEU A 846 16.10 24.90 16.21
N LYS A 847 15.12 25.51 16.91
CA LYS A 847 13.72 25.06 16.91
C LYS A 847 13.12 25.10 15.49
N ILE A 848 13.36 26.17 14.74
CA ILE A 848 12.90 26.29 13.35
C ILE A 848 13.49 25.18 12.47
N LEU A 849 14.80 24.88 12.59
CA LEU A 849 15.43 23.78 11.86
C LEU A 849 14.83 22.41 12.21
N ARG A 850 14.55 22.16 13.50
CA ARG A 850 13.94 20.91 13.98
C ARG A 850 12.52 20.73 13.45
N ASP A 851 11.67 21.74 13.63
CA ASP A 851 10.25 21.67 13.27
C ASP A 851 10.07 21.55 11.73
N TRP A 852 10.97 22.18 10.95
CA TRP A 852 11.10 21.96 9.50
C TRP A 852 11.39 20.50 9.11
N LEU A 853 12.34 19.85 9.79
CA LEU A 853 12.66 18.45 9.53
C LEU A 853 11.49 17.53 9.93
N ASP A 854 10.91 17.72 11.12
CA ASP A 854 9.82 16.90 11.65
C ASP A 854 8.51 17.03 10.85
N SER A 855 8.27 18.16 10.18
CA SER A 855 7.15 18.36 9.24
C SER A 855 7.41 17.79 7.84
N GLY A 856 8.62 17.27 7.58
CA GLY A 856 8.99 16.61 6.34
C GLY A 856 9.84 17.45 5.37
N ALA A 857 10.67 18.35 5.91
CA ALA A 857 11.67 19.15 5.20
C ALA A 857 11.11 19.94 4.00
N TYR A 858 9.93 20.53 4.20
CA TYR A 858 9.13 21.17 3.16
C TYR A 858 9.85 22.33 2.47
N ALA A 859 9.74 22.40 1.14
CA ALA A 859 10.18 23.53 0.35
C ALA A 859 9.27 23.75 -0.87
N LYS A 860 9.10 25.01 -1.27
CA LYS A 860 8.46 25.37 -2.53
C LYS A 860 9.47 25.36 -3.67
N TYR A 861 9.05 24.94 -4.86
CA TYR A 861 9.94 24.87 -6.01
C TYR A 861 10.39 26.26 -6.46
N ILE A 862 11.70 26.50 -6.41
CA ILE A 862 12.37 27.69 -6.95
C ILE A 862 13.58 27.22 -7.76
N ASN A 863 13.70 27.76 -8.98
CA ASN A 863 14.83 27.56 -9.90
C ASN A 863 16.13 28.16 -9.37
#